data_AF-B2T8L5-F1
#
_entry.id   AF-B2T8L5-F1
#
_cell.length_a   1.000
_cell.length_b   1.000
_cell.length_c   1.000
_cell.angle_alpha   90.00
_cell.angle_beta   90.00
_cell.angle_gamma   90.00
#
_symmetry.space_group_name_H-M   'P 1'
#
loop_
_entity.id
_entity.type
_entity.pdbx_description
1 polymer ?
#
loop_
_entity_poly.entity_id
_entity_poly.type
_entity_poly.pdbx_seq_one_letter_code
_entity_poly.pdbx_strand_id
1 'polypeptide(L)'
;MADAIAQSGHATFRLPHFTPVMLDPTEHRTAIETALELAERAGLVSRHGPTPMLLGTTRPRSWSLAADQTPFKNQSDRGTCWAFAGASALEAAYHRRFGLTLDLSEEYVFHMGKAFALNRTTTGLPAQPVENNSSLTGFQGSGDIAQKLSENAVPDETVAPYLTSQGALTGILPTLGYAGVGALVSQEDFDALEFCEQHVPLIARVNCRYRATGFASIGGTPSIEALENVILSNHEVICDVQHLTAPAGGHVLTLIGFDSDRKVFTAKNHWGENAFIEIAYQSDPNWQILSGWYITDVVDPTFVQNQACWLGNWHVKTANGDFRLLLRRSEDFAAPGQPTRLGHAYLADGRHDVNGHFSANGQRLTAFIASGTGATMPGTETGTKLEADLDFADVYEQFGTMNGPVELSRFNTRFAALFVPDGGETWQARHGIDAAAYQNLFDTLPGQGFRPAFLGAYSEGRGTRFNAVWLKRDGPLWAARHGLTAAAYQVAFDQFVADGFHPVVVSGYAENGEDRYAALFEQGSAPEWHARHGLLPNDYQSTFDALSAAGFVPVQVCGYRVNVGLRFAAIWQKLPGIEFIGRHNLTASQYQTAFDDALARGFRLVCVNGYSNSGIANYAAIWHRGGQSVAWQARHGVDAAGYQRIFDELATRGMRPAVVSGYGDGFYPA
;
A
#
# COMPACT_ATOMS: atom_id res chain seq x y z
N MET A 1 51.95 49.13 3.72
CA MET A 1 50.58 48.75 4.11
C MET A 1 49.95 48.15 2.86
N ALA A 2 50.20 46.91 2.45
CA ALA A 2 50.24 45.66 3.22
C ALA A 2 48.98 45.48 4.07
N ASP A 3 48.33 44.34 3.87
CA ASP A 3 47.12 43.80 4.53
C ASP A 3 45.76 44.25 4.00
N ALA A 4 45.18 43.42 3.11
CA ALA A 4 43.82 42.87 3.23
C ALA A 4 43.45 42.02 2.00
N ILE A 5 44.11 40.87 1.80
CA ILE A 5 43.62 39.81 0.89
C ILE A 5 43.79 38.47 1.63
N ALA A 6 42.76 37.64 1.52
CA ALA A 6 42.65 36.25 1.95
C ALA A 6 42.13 36.00 3.39
N GLN A 7 40.80 35.87 3.51
CA GLN A 7 40.14 34.81 4.29
C GLN A 7 38.63 34.84 4.01
N SER A 8 38.19 34.25 2.89
CA SER A 8 36.82 33.76 2.75
C SER A 8 36.91 32.24 2.72
N GLY A 9 36.68 31.63 3.88
CA GLY A 9 36.70 30.18 4.04
C GLY A 9 35.68 29.53 3.12
N HIS A 10 36.16 28.62 2.27
CA HIS A 10 35.31 27.62 1.65
C HIS A 10 34.71 26.78 2.78
N ALA A 11 33.45 27.04 3.11
CA ALA A 11 32.63 26.10 3.86
C ALA A 11 32.48 24.85 2.98
N THR A 12 33.37 23.89 3.18
CA THR A 12 33.15 22.52 2.72
C THR A 12 31.93 22.03 3.49
N PHE A 13 30.80 21.90 2.80
CA PHE A 13 29.68 21.11 3.29
C PHE A 13 30.21 19.68 3.50
N ARG A 14 30.62 19.36 4.73
CA ARG A 14 30.78 17.97 5.15
C ARG A 14 29.39 17.37 5.13
N LEU A 15 29.17 16.40 4.26
CA LEU A 15 28.03 15.50 4.37
C LEU A 15 27.98 15.01 5.83
N PRO A 16 26.80 14.97 6.48
CA PRO A 16 26.70 14.45 7.84
C PRO A 16 27.30 13.04 7.87
N HIS A 17 28.14 12.77 8.86
CA HIS A 17 28.68 11.43 9.09
C HIS A 17 27.51 10.45 9.22
N PHE A 18 27.45 9.45 8.34
CA PHE A 18 26.50 8.34 8.45
C PHE A 18 26.83 7.56 9.72
N THR A 19 25.89 7.53 10.66
CA THR A 19 25.96 6.69 11.84
C THR A 19 25.10 5.45 11.57
N PRO A 20 25.69 4.25 11.49
CA PRO A 20 24.90 3.04 11.24
C PRO A 20 23.92 2.79 12.39
N VAL A 21 22.74 2.28 12.05
CA VAL A 21 21.72 1.90 13.04
C VAL A 21 21.96 0.46 13.47
N MET A 22 22.27 0.31 14.75
CA MET A 22 22.49 -0.96 15.41
C MET A 22 21.21 -1.48 16.03
N LEU A 23 21.05 -2.81 16.04
CA LEU A 23 20.00 -3.46 16.79
C LEU A 23 20.29 -3.37 18.29
N ASP A 24 19.25 -3.27 19.12
CA ASP A 24 19.44 -3.37 20.57
C ASP A 24 20.11 -4.72 20.91
N PRO A 25 21.26 -4.73 21.59
CA PRO A 25 22.03 -5.95 21.79
C PRO A 25 21.33 -6.98 22.69
N THR A 26 20.45 -6.53 23.60
CA THR A 26 19.71 -7.43 24.50
C THR A 26 18.56 -8.08 23.74
N GLU A 27 17.79 -7.28 23.00
CA GLU A 27 16.68 -7.77 22.19
C GLU A 27 17.18 -8.69 21.06
N HIS A 28 18.27 -8.32 20.38
CA HIS A 28 18.87 -9.14 19.32
C HIS A 28 19.35 -10.49 19.85
N ARG A 29 20.04 -10.51 21.01
CA ARG A 29 20.46 -11.76 21.65
C ARG A 29 19.29 -12.65 22.03
N THR A 30 18.25 -12.06 22.61
CA THR A 30 17.01 -12.78 22.97
C THR A 30 16.35 -13.39 21.73
N ALA A 31 16.32 -12.67 20.61
CA ALA A 31 15.78 -13.16 19.35
C ALA A 31 16.62 -14.32 18.78
N ILE A 32 17.95 -14.24 18.84
CA ILE A 32 18.85 -15.33 18.42
C ILE A 32 18.60 -16.58 19.27
N GLU A 33 18.58 -16.46 20.59
CA GLU A 33 18.37 -17.59 21.52
C GLU A 33 17.03 -18.27 21.25
N THR A 34 15.96 -17.48 21.12
CA THR A 34 14.62 -17.99 20.81
C THR A 34 14.58 -18.74 19.48
N ALA A 35 15.18 -18.17 18.43
CA ALA A 35 15.22 -18.78 17.11
C ALA A 35 16.02 -20.09 17.10
N LEU A 36 17.15 -20.13 17.80
CA LEU A 36 17.98 -21.33 17.91
C LEU A 36 17.25 -22.44 18.68
N GLU A 37 16.54 -22.14 19.76
CA GLU A 37 15.72 -23.13 20.47
C GLU A 37 14.66 -23.74 19.56
N LEU A 38 13.99 -22.92 18.73
CA LEU A 38 13.00 -23.39 17.76
C LEU A 38 13.66 -24.28 16.69
N ALA A 39 14.80 -23.86 16.15
CA ALA A 39 15.55 -24.63 15.16
C ALA A 39 16.06 -25.97 15.72
N GLU A 40 16.53 -25.99 16.98
CA GLU A 40 16.97 -27.22 17.65
C GLU A 40 15.79 -28.19 17.82
N ARG A 41 14.62 -27.71 18.27
CA ARG A 41 13.40 -28.53 18.41
C ARG A 41 12.91 -29.07 17.06
N ALA A 42 13.09 -28.30 15.99
CA ALA A 42 12.72 -28.70 14.64
C ALA A 42 13.79 -29.58 13.95
N GLY A 43 14.95 -29.82 14.58
CA GLY A 43 16.04 -30.61 13.98
C GLY A 43 16.75 -29.91 12.80
N LEU A 44 16.68 -28.58 12.74
CA LEU A 44 17.22 -27.76 11.64
C LEU A 44 18.68 -27.33 11.87
N VAL A 45 19.27 -27.67 13.02
CA VAL A 45 20.64 -27.29 13.38
C VAL A 45 21.63 -28.37 12.95
N SER A 46 22.48 -28.03 11.97
CA SER A 46 23.66 -28.82 11.59
C SER A 46 24.93 -28.11 12.06
N ARG A 47 25.47 -28.50 13.22
CA ARG A 47 26.65 -27.83 13.84
C ARG A 47 27.93 -27.87 13.00
N HIS A 48 28.01 -28.77 12.02
CA HIS A 48 29.14 -28.87 11.09
C HIS A 48 28.87 -28.22 9.73
N GLY A 49 27.67 -27.66 9.52
CA GLY A 49 27.23 -27.21 8.20
C GLY A 49 26.87 -28.37 7.25
N PRO A 50 26.51 -28.07 6.00
CA PRO A 50 26.31 -29.07 4.95
C PRO A 50 27.64 -29.74 4.59
N THR A 51 27.57 -30.96 4.04
CA THR A 51 28.77 -31.64 3.52
C THR A 51 29.08 -31.10 2.12
N PRO A 52 30.24 -30.45 1.90
CA PRO A 52 30.56 -29.89 0.59
C PRO A 52 30.77 -31.00 -0.44
N MET A 53 30.08 -30.92 -1.59
CA MET A 53 30.36 -31.80 -2.72
C MET A 53 31.64 -31.34 -3.44
N LEU A 54 32.80 -31.73 -2.93
CA LEU A 54 34.08 -31.41 -3.55
C LEU A 54 34.38 -32.36 -4.72
N LEU A 55 34.62 -31.80 -5.90
CA LEU A 55 35.27 -32.48 -7.03
C LEU A 55 36.79 -32.59 -6.77
N GLY A 56 37.21 -33.35 -5.74
CA GLY A 56 38.63 -33.59 -5.45
C GLY A 56 38.94 -33.90 -3.98
N THR A 57 40.14 -34.45 -3.71
CA THR A 57 40.57 -34.87 -2.36
C THR A 57 41.11 -33.74 -1.47
N THR A 58 41.13 -32.48 -1.94
CA THR A 58 41.71 -31.34 -1.22
C THR A 58 40.71 -30.18 -1.09
N ARG A 59 40.46 -29.75 0.15
CA ARG A 59 39.64 -28.57 0.48
C ARG A 59 40.27 -27.29 -0.10
N PRO A 60 39.52 -26.44 -0.83
CA PRO A 60 40.01 -25.15 -1.30
C PRO A 60 40.45 -24.26 -0.14
N ARG A 61 41.50 -23.46 -0.35
CA ARG A 61 41.98 -22.49 0.67
C ARG A 61 41.21 -21.18 0.68
N SER A 62 40.55 -20.85 -0.42
CA SER A 62 39.64 -19.72 -0.52
C SER A 62 38.45 -20.08 -1.40
N TRP A 63 37.31 -19.45 -1.12
CA TRP A 63 36.08 -19.58 -1.90
C TRP A 63 35.34 -18.25 -1.87
N SER A 64 34.69 -17.89 -2.98
CA SER A 64 33.94 -16.65 -3.09
C SER A 64 32.67 -16.86 -3.90
N LEU A 65 31.55 -16.43 -3.32
CA LEU A 65 30.23 -16.36 -3.92
C LEU A 65 29.92 -14.95 -4.45
N ALA A 66 30.94 -14.08 -4.56
CA ALA A 66 30.76 -12.70 -5.01
C ALA A 66 30.12 -12.58 -6.40
N ALA A 67 30.31 -13.59 -7.26
CA ALA A 67 29.73 -13.63 -8.61
C ALA A 67 28.19 -13.76 -8.61
N ASP A 68 27.60 -14.23 -7.52
CA ASP A 68 26.14 -14.39 -7.37
C ASP A 68 25.49 -13.21 -6.65
N GLN A 69 26.28 -12.23 -6.19
CA GLN A 69 25.77 -11.12 -5.41
C GLN A 69 25.23 -10.01 -6.30
N THR A 70 24.03 -9.53 -5.95
CA THR A 70 23.42 -8.31 -6.47
C THR A 70 24.17 -7.05 -6.00
N PRO A 71 23.88 -5.86 -6.56
CA PRO A 71 24.48 -4.60 -6.11
C PRO A 71 24.37 -4.34 -4.59
N PHE A 72 25.23 -3.47 -4.07
CA PHE A 72 25.17 -3.03 -2.68
C PHE A 72 23.98 -2.09 -2.45
N LYS A 73 23.33 -2.23 -1.30
CA LYS A 73 22.21 -1.39 -0.85
C LYS A 73 22.50 -0.77 0.51
N ASN A 74 21.61 0.10 0.98
CA ASN A 74 21.76 0.80 2.25
C ASN A 74 20.46 0.75 3.07
N GLN A 75 20.54 0.19 4.27
CA GLN A 75 19.41 0.08 5.20
C GLN A 75 18.96 1.43 5.80
N SER A 76 19.74 2.50 5.62
CA SER A 76 19.46 3.83 6.18
C SER A 76 19.31 3.79 7.71
N ASP A 77 18.40 4.59 8.27
CA ASP A 77 18.19 4.79 9.71
C ASP A 77 17.16 3.85 10.37
N ARG A 78 16.91 2.66 9.79
CA ARG A 78 15.72 1.83 10.15
C ARG A 78 15.98 0.51 10.87
N GLY A 79 17.25 0.13 11.09
CA GLY A 79 17.59 -1.12 11.79
C GLY A 79 17.09 -2.39 11.07
N THR A 80 17.10 -2.40 9.74
CA THR A 80 16.52 -3.47 8.89
C THR A 80 17.56 -4.44 8.34
N CYS A 81 18.78 -4.46 8.91
CA CYS A 81 19.91 -5.28 8.45
C CYS A 81 19.57 -6.74 8.13
N TRP A 82 18.73 -7.37 8.96
CA TRP A 82 18.27 -8.75 8.80
C TRP A 82 17.42 -8.95 7.54
N ALA A 83 16.58 -7.98 7.18
CA ALA A 83 15.79 -8.04 5.95
C ALA A 83 16.70 -8.00 4.71
N PHE A 84 17.71 -7.12 4.71
CA PHE A 84 18.72 -7.04 3.65
C PHE A 84 19.58 -8.30 3.56
N ALA A 85 20.04 -8.83 4.71
CA ALA A 85 20.83 -10.05 4.74
C ALA A 85 20.03 -11.26 4.20
N GLY A 86 18.76 -11.39 4.59
CA GLY A 86 17.85 -12.41 4.06
C GLY A 86 17.57 -12.25 2.56
N ALA A 87 17.25 -11.03 2.11
CA ALA A 87 16.99 -10.74 0.70
C ALA A 87 18.21 -11.04 -0.17
N SER A 88 19.41 -10.60 0.23
CA SER A 88 20.66 -10.86 -0.51
C SER A 88 20.98 -12.35 -0.62
N ALA A 89 20.77 -13.14 0.43
CA ALA A 89 20.96 -14.59 0.36
C ALA A 89 19.93 -15.26 -0.56
N LEU A 90 18.68 -14.79 -0.56
CA LEU A 90 17.62 -15.30 -1.43
C LEU A 90 17.89 -14.96 -2.90
N GLU A 91 18.25 -13.72 -3.20
CA GLU A 91 18.67 -13.28 -4.54
C GLU A 91 19.80 -14.14 -5.10
N ALA A 92 20.84 -14.36 -4.30
CA ALA A 92 21.99 -15.16 -4.72
C ALA A 92 21.61 -16.64 -4.96
N ALA A 93 20.69 -17.20 -4.16
CA ALA A 93 20.16 -18.53 -4.39
C ALA A 93 19.38 -18.64 -5.72
N TYR A 94 18.60 -17.63 -6.10
CA TYR A 94 17.94 -17.58 -7.42
C TYR A 94 18.93 -17.39 -8.56
N HIS A 95 19.97 -16.57 -8.38
CA HIS A 95 21.02 -16.42 -9.37
C HIS A 95 21.72 -17.75 -9.64
N ARG A 96 22.11 -18.48 -8.60
CA ARG A 96 22.75 -19.80 -8.76
C ARG A 96 21.84 -20.85 -9.39
N ARG A 97 20.59 -20.92 -8.95
CA ARG A 97 19.67 -21.99 -9.40
C ARG A 97 19.13 -21.74 -10.81
N PHE A 98 18.83 -20.49 -11.14
CA PHE A 98 18.08 -20.14 -12.35
C PHE A 98 18.78 -19.11 -13.26
N GLY A 99 19.92 -18.56 -12.85
CA GLY A 99 20.59 -17.47 -13.59
C GLY A 99 19.83 -16.15 -13.55
N LEU A 100 18.93 -15.97 -12.57
CA LEU A 100 18.12 -14.75 -12.43
C LEU A 100 18.85 -13.72 -11.57
N THR A 101 19.07 -12.53 -12.14
CA THR A 101 19.45 -11.36 -11.36
C THR A 101 18.19 -10.68 -10.86
N LEU A 102 17.94 -10.76 -9.57
CA LEU A 102 16.76 -10.20 -8.91
C LEU A 102 17.15 -8.94 -8.11
N ASP A 103 16.14 -8.12 -7.83
CA ASP A 103 16.21 -7.00 -6.88
C ASP A 103 14.98 -7.14 -5.96
N LEU A 104 15.14 -7.81 -4.81
CA LEU A 104 14.02 -8.17 -3.94
C LEU A 104 13.69 -7.06 -2.94
N SER A 105 12.41 -6.95 -2.60
CA SER A 105 11.92 -5.91 -1.69
C SER A 105 12.28 -6.15 -0.23
N GLU A 106 13.26 -5.40 0.29
CA GLU A 106 13.58 -5.42 1.72
C GLU A 106 12.48 -4.81 2.57
N GLU A 107 11.70 -3.86 2.05
CA GLU A 107 10.52 -3.32 2.75
C GLU A 107 9.52 -4.43 3.05
N TYR A 108 9.25 -5.28 2.06
CA TYR A 108 8.30 -6.36 2.22
C TYR A 108 8.84 -7.46 3.14
N VAL A 109 10.14 -7.79 3.06
CA VAL A 109 10.80 -8.73 3.98
C VAL A 109 10.75 -8.23 5.43
N PHE A 110 11.02 -6.94 5.63
CA PHE A 110 10.90 -6.28 6.92
C PHE A 110 9.46 -6.32 7.44
N HIS A 111 8.51 -5.88 6.61
CA HIS A 111 7.10 -5.83 6.96
C HIS A 111 6.55 -7.22 7.30
N MET A 112 6.78 -8.25 6.47
CA MET A 112 6.33 -9.61 6.77
C MET A 112 6.91 -10.12 8.09
N GLY A 113 8.18 -9.83 8.35
CA GLY A 113 8.88 -10.34 9.53
C GLY A 113 8.41 -9.71 10.83
N LYS A 114 7.72 -8.56 10.72
CA LYS A 114 7.10 -7.80 11.80
C LYS A 114 5.60 -8.08 11.89
N ALA A 115 4.85 -7.66 10.88
CA ALA A 115 3.39 -7.62 10.88
C ALA A 115 2.72 -8.99 10.75
N PHE A 116 3.42 -10.04 10.29
CA PHE A 116 2.80 -11.37 10.14
C PHE A 116 3.05 -12.27 11.36
N ALA A 117 4.05 -11.95 12.20
CA ALA A 117 4.37 -12.73 13.38
C ALA A 117 3.23 -12.72 14.41
N LEU A 118 3.01 -13.83 15.13
CA LEU A 118 2.03 -13.93 16.21
C LEU A 118 2.72 -14.14 17.56
N ASN A 119 2.70 -13.12 18.40
CA ASN A 119 3.22 -13.16 19.75
C ASN A 119 2.19 -13.79 20.69
N ARG A 120 2.66 -14.64 21.61
CA ARG A 120 1.82 -15.40 22.53
C ARG A 120 2.24 -15.22 23.97
N THR A 121 1.28 -15.31 24.88
CA THR A 121 1.55 -15.45 26.31
C THR A 121 2.12 -16.84 26.60
N THR A 122 2.57 -17.07 27.83
CA THR A 122 3.03 -18.40 28.30
C THR A 122 1.93 -19.47 28.25
N THR A 123 0.65 -19.08 28.19
CA THR A 123 -0.49 -19.98 28.03
C THR A 123 -0.87 -20.25 26.57
N GLY A 124 -0.14 -19.67 25.61
CA GLY A 124 -0.37 -19.85 24.18
C GLY A 124 -1.45 -18.94 23.57
N LEU A 125 -2.10 -18.09 24.37
CA LEU A 125 -3.04 -17.09 23.88
C LEU A 125 -2.30 -15.93 23.19
N PRO A 126 -2.92 -15.25 22.20
CA PRO A 126 -2.34 -14.05 21.61
C PRO A 126 -2.04 -12.98 22.65
N ALA A 127 -0.89 -12.30 22.52
CA ALA A 127 -0.52 -11.20 23.39
C ALA A 127 -1.52 -10.03 23.27
N GLN A 128 -1.67 -9.24 24.34
CA GLN A 128 -2.55 -8.08 24.39
C GLN A 128 -1.79 -6.85 24.92
N PRO A 129 -2.16 -5.63 24.53
CA PRO A 129 -3.24 -5.27 23.60
C PRO A 129 -2.89 -5.49 22.11
N VAL A 130 -1.64 -5.83 21.82
CA VAL A 130 -1.10 -6.03 20.47
C VAL A 130 -0.56 -7.46 20.39
N GLU A 131 -1.07 -8.25 19.45
CA GLU A 131 -0.66 -9.64 19.22
C GLU A 131 0.51 -9.76 18.23
N ASN A 132 0.79 -8.70 17.48
CA ASN A 132 1.82 -8.69 16.44
C ASN A 132 2.98 -7.78 16.80
N ASN A 133 4.09 -8.02 16.12
CA ASN A 133 5.08 -6.97 15.99
C ASN A 133 4.61 -5.95 14.93
N SER A 134 5.24 -4.79 14.87
CA SER A 134 4.93 -3.77 13.86
C SER A 134 6.20 -3.21 13.24
N SER A 135 6.04 -2.52 12.13
CA SER A 135 7.12 -1.75 11.48
C SER A 135 7.56 -0.55 12.31
N LEU A 136 6.80 -0.18 13.35
CA LEU A 136 7.08 0.93 14.26
C LEU A 136 7.62 0.51 15.63
N THR A 137 7.40 -0.73 16.05
CA THR A 137 7.65 -1.20 17.42
C THR A 137 8.21 -2.64 17.44
N GLY A 138 8.47 -3.16 18.65
CA GLY A 138 8.88 -4.53 18.96
C GLY A 138 10.23 -5.01 18.40
N PHE A 139 10.52 -6.31 18.54
CA PHE A 139 11.86 -6.89 18.38
C PHE A 139 12.48 -6.59 17.01
N GLN A 140 13.80 -6.48 16.94
CA GLN A 140 14.50 -5.88 15.79
C GLN A 140 15.05 -6.87 14.75
N GLY A 141 14.64 -8.14 14.79
CA GLY A 141 15.05 -9.19 13.82
C GLY A 141 16.31 -9.96 14.18
N SER A 142 16.55 -11.09 13.50
CA SER A 142 17.80 -11.89 13.54
C SER A 142 17.96 -12.68 12.23
N GLY A 143 18.97 -13.55 12.14
CA GLY A 143 19.21 -14.43 11.00
C GLY A 143 18.12 -15.49 10.75
N ASP A 144 17.18 -15.65 11.70
CA ASP A 144 15.98 -16.49 11.56
C ASP A 144 15.06 -16.07 10.41
N ILE A 145 15.31 -14.90 9.81
CA ILE A 145 14.64 -14.43 8.59
C ILE A 145 14.62 -15.48 7.48
N ALA A 146 15.62 -16.38 7.43
CA ALA A 146 15.63 -17.52 6.53
C ALA A 146 14.36 -18.39 6.64
N GLN A 147 13.86 -18.61 7.86
CA GLN A 147 12.60 -19.31 8.11
C GLN A 147 11.42 -18.55 7.52
N LYS A 148 11.33 -17.25 7.78
CA LYS A 148 10.17 -16.45 7.32
C LYS A 148 10.13 -16.34 5.79
N LEU A 149 11.30 -16.26 5.15
CA LEU A 149 11.45 -16.34 3.69
C LEU A 149 11.13 -17.74 3.13
N SER A 150 11.20 -18.77 3.98
CA SER A 150 10.74 -20.11 3.61
C SER A 150 9.23 -20.27 3.70
N GLU A 151 8.51 -19.32 4.29
CA GLU A 151 7.04 -19.33 4.43
C GLU A 151 6.33 -18.22 3.66
N ASN A 152 7.03 -17.12 3.39
CA ASN A 152 6.52 -15.99 2.62
C ASN A 152 7.43 -15.67 1.44
N ALA A 153 6.82 -15.59 0.27
CA ALA A 153 7.43 -15.13 -0.94
C ALA A 153 7.56 -13.60 -0.94
N VAL A 154 8.65 -13.14 -1.52
CA VAL A 154 9.03 -11.74 -1.62
C VAL A 154 8.74 -11.26 -3.05
N PRO A 155 8.21 -10.04 -3.21
CA PRO A 155 8.10 -9.41 -4.51
C PRO A 155 9.39 -8.68 -4.90
N ASP A 156 9.43 -8.21 -6.14
CA ASP A 156 10.49 -7.33 -6.63
C ASP A 156 10.45 -5.95 -5.93
N GLU A 157 11.61 -5.34 -5.73
CA GLU A 157 11.79 -4.01 -5.12
C GLU A 157 10.96 -2.94 -5.85
N THR A 158 10.74 -3.08 -7.17
CA THR A 158 9.97 -2.12 -7.96
C THR A 158 8.49 -2.01 -7.56
N VAL A 159 7.91 -3.02 -6.91
CA VAL A 159 6.49 -3.02 -6.50
C VAL A 159 6.27 -2.73 -5.01
N ALA A 160 7.33 -2.86 -4.20
CA ALA A 160 7.36 -2.40 -2.81
C ALA A 160 8.74 -1.79 -2.49
N PRO A 161 9.00 -0.55 -2.95
CA PRO A 161 10.30 0.08 -2.76
C PRO A 161 10.63 0.32 -1.29
N TYR A 162 11.91 0.19 -0.94
CA TYR A 162 12.41 0.47 0.38
C TYR A 162 12.18 1.92 0.79
N LEU A 163 11.53 2.12 1.95
CA LEU A 163 11.37 3.47 2.48
C LEU A 163 12.72 4.02 2.95
N THR A 164 13.09 5.18 2.39
CA THR A 164 14.43 5.76 2.52
C THR A 164 14.80 6.18 3.94
N SER A 165 13.84 6.27 4.86
CA SER A 165 14.10 6.55 6.28
C SER A 165 12.95 6.14 7.21
N GLN A 166 13.23 6.06 8.51
CA GLN A 166 12.22 5.87 9.55
C GLN A 166 11.22 7.04 9.59
N GLY A 167 11.69 8.23 9.23
CA GLY A 167 10.85 9.41 9.05
C GLY A 167 9.86 9.26 7.91
N ALA A 168 10.23 8.58 6.82
CA ALA A 168 9.30 8.31 5.72
C ALA A 168 8.18 7.36 6.15
N LEU A 169 8.50 6.31 6.92
CA LEU A 169 7.50 5.39 7.49
C LEU A 169 6.56 6.10 8.47
N THR A 170 7.11 6.83 9.45
CA THR A 170 6.28 7.55 10.43
C THR A 170 5.49 8.71 9.81
N GLY A 171 5.97 9.26 8.69
CA GLY A 171 5.30 10.28 7.89
C GLY A 171 4.00 9.84 7.23
N ILE A 172 3.69 8.52 7.20
CA ILE A 172 2.42 7.99 6.71
C ILE A 172 1.28 8.24 7.71
N LEU A 173 1.58 8.19 9.02
CA LEU A 173 0.58 8.23 10.11
C LEU A 173 -0.39 9.42 10.03
N PRO A 174 0.02 10.65 9.70
CA PRO A 174 -0.91 11.77 9.56
C PRO A 174 -1.99 11.55 8.49
N THR A 175 -1.70 10.82 7.41
CA THR A 175 -2.70 10.50 6.38
C THR A 175 -3.76 9.52 6.91
N LEU A 176 -3.39 8.70 7.89
CA LEU A 176 -4.27 7.78 8.60
C LEU A 176 -4.99 8.44 9.80
N GLY A 177 -4.77 9.73 10.03
CA GLY A 177 -5.38 10.48 11.13
C GLY A 177 -4.63 10.37 12.46
N TYR A 178 -3.44 9.78 12.48
CA TYR A 178 -2.63 9.65 13.69
C TYR A 178 -1.55 10.74 13.76
N ALA A 179 -1.43 11.42 14.91
CA ALA A 179 -0.44 12.48 15.11
C ALA A 179 1.01 11.97 15.16
N GLY A 180 1.21 10.67 15.37
CA GLY A 180 2.51 10.01 15.46
C GLY A 180 2.40 8.66 16.16
N VAL A 181 3.53 7.96 16.35
CA VAL A 181 3.57 6.59 16.89
C VAL A 181 2.91 6.47 18.27
N GLY A 182 3.05 7.49 19.12
CA GLY A 182 2.45 7.49 20.47
C GLY A 182 0.92 7.55 20.49
N ALA A 183 0.26 7.79 19.36
CA ALA A 183 -1.21 7.74 19.24
C ALA A 183 -1.73 6.30 19.01
N LEU A 184 -0.86 5.35 18.69
CA LEU A 184 -1.24 3.96 18.41
C LEU A 184 -1.23 3.15 19.72
N VAL A 185 -2.38 2.58 20.09
CA VAL A 185 -2.54 1.89 21.38
C VAL A 185 -3.13 0.48 21.26
N SER A 186 -3.77 0.17 20.13
CA SER A 186 -4.41 -1.10 19.86
C SER A 186 -3.78 -1.80 18.66
N GLN A 187 -4.00 -3.12 18.54
CA GLN A 187 -3.61 -3.87 17.35
C GLN A 187 -4.12 -3.21 16.06
N GLU A 188 -5.36 -2.73 16.07
CA GLU A 188 -5.99 -2.06 14.92
C GLU A 188 -5.24 -0.79 14.50
N ASP A 189 -4.77 0.01 15.46
CA ASP A 189 -4.03 1.23 15.15
C ASP A 189 -2.71 0.92 14.43
N PHE A 190 -2.03 -0.15 14.84
CA PHE A 190 -0.82 -0.59 14.14
C PHE A 190 -1.16 -1.14 12.75
N ASP A 191 -2.21 -1.94 12.63
CA ASP A 191 -2.63 -2.50 11.34
C ASP A 191 -3.02 -1.42 10.31
N ALA A 192 -3.47 -0.26 10.80
CA ALA A 192 -3.73 0.89 9.95
C ALA A 192 -2.53 1.24 9.08
N LEU A 193 -1.33 1.21 9.66
CA LEU A 193 -0.09 1.44 8.94
C LEU A 193 0.30 0.20 8.13
N GLU A 194 0.40 -0.97 8.77
CA GLU A 194 0.95 -2.20 8.16
C GLU A 194 0.17 -2.64 6.90
N PHE A 195 -1.13 -2.34 6.83
CA PHE A 195 -2.00 -2.74 5.73
C PHE A 195 -2.55 -1.57 4.91
N CYS A 196 -1.99 -0.36 5.05
CA CYS A 196 -2.25 0.72 4.10
C CYS A 196 -1.33 0.60 2.87
N GLU A 197 -1.84 1.04 1.71
CA GLU A 197 -1.05 0.96 0.47
C GLU A 197 0.02 2.06 0.36
N GLN A 198 0.12 2.99 1.32
CA GLN A 198 1.25 3.92 1.41
C GLN A 198 2.50 3.24 1.97
N HIS A 199 2.30 2.20 2.79
CA HIS A 199 3.40 1.42 3.34
C HIS A 199 3.71 0.22 2.45
N VAL A 200 2.75 -0.70 2.28
CA VAL A 200 2.91 -1.87 1.41
C VAL A 200 1.74 -1.96 0.43
N PRO A 201 1.95 -1.61 -0.85
CA PRO A 201 0.92 -1.65 -1.88
C PRO A 201 0.32 -3.05 -2.07
N LEU A 202 -0.97 -3.13 -2.46
CA LEU A 202 -1.61 -4.41 -2.75
C LEU A 202 -0.88 -5.18 -3.87
N ILE A 203 -0.37 -4.45 -4.88
CA ILE A 203 0.35 -5.05 -6.01
C ILE A 203 1.60 -5.82 -5.59
N ALA A 204 2.23 -5.45 -4.47
CA ALA A 204 3.36 -6.18 -3.91
C ALA A 204 2.94 -7.59 -3.47
N ARG A 205 1.78 -7.69 -2.79
CA ARG A 205 1.22 -8.96 -2.31
C ARG A 205 0.79 -9.87 -3.47
N VAL A 206 0.29 -9.28 -4.56
CA VAL A 206 -0.09 -10.00 -5.79
C VAL A 206 1.14 -10.53 -6.55
N ASN A 207 2.32 -9.94 -6.34
CA ASN A 207 3.58 -10.31 -7.01
C ASN A 207 4.59 -11.02 -6.10
N CYS A 208 4.14 -11.60 -4.98
CA CYS A 208 4.96 -12.44 -4.11
C CYS A 208 5.34 -13.77 -4.82
N ARG A 209 6.54 -13.81 -5.41
CA ARG A 209 7.01 -14.95 -6.24
C ARG A 209 8.24 -15.65 -5.69
N TYR A 210 9.13 -14.93 -5.01
CA TYR A 210 10.45 -15.45 -4.66
C TYR A 210 10.48 -15.92 -3.22
N ARG A 211 10.53 -17.24 -3.02
CA ARG A 211 10.49 -17.88 -1.69
C ARG A 211 11.61 -18.91 -1.56
N ALA A 212 12.10 -19.13 -0.34
CA ALA A 212 12.90 -20.31 -0.04
C ALA A 212 12.00 -21.55 0.08
N THR A 213 12.45 -22.72 -0.38
CA THR A 213 11.78 -24.00 -0.07
C THR A 213 12.37 -24.68 1.14
N GLY A 214 13.55 -24.24 1.59
CA GLY A 214 14.20 -24.77 2.77
C GLY A 214 15.29 -23.84 3.31
N PHE A 215 15.59 -24.04 4.58
CA PHE A 215 16.63 -23.32 5.30
C PHE A 215 17.20 -24.23 6.40
N ALA A 216 18.36 -23.88 6.92
CA ALA A 216 18.97 -24.54 8.06
C ALA A 216 19.83 -23.57 8.86
N SER A 217 20.21 -24.00 10.06
CA SER A 217 21.11 -23.25 10.95
C SER A 217 22.37 -24.06 11.25
N ILE A 218 23.49 -23.37 11.46
CA ILE A 218 24.72 -23.96 12.01
C ILE A 218 24.85 -23.74 13.52
N GLY A 219 23.81 -23.21 14.17
CA GLY A 219 23.72 -23.01 15.60
C GLY A 219 24.35 -21.71 16.09
N GLY A 220 24.31 -21.52 17.41
CA GLY A 220 24.99 -20.41 18.09
C GLY A 220 26.51 -20.64 18.19
N THR A 221 27.29 -19.57 18.09
CA THR A 221 28.76 -19.59 18.09
C THR A 221 29.34 -20.65 17.14
N PRO A 222 29.04 -20.58 15.84
CA PRO A 222 29.45 -21.59 14.88
C PRO A 222 30.98 -21.69 14.77
N SER A 223 31.46 -22.89 14.49
CA SER A 223 32.89 -23.08 14.21
C SER A 223 33.25 -22.48 12.84
N ILE A 224 34.53 -22.11 12.68
CA ILE A 224 35.06 -21.66 11.39
C ILE A 224 34.80 -22.70 10.30
N GLU A 225 35.01 -23.97 10.62
CA GLU A 225 34.77 -25.06 9.68
C GLU A 225 33.30 -25.12 9.23
N ALA A 226 32.35 -24.92 10.13
CA ALA A 226 30.92 -24.94 9.78
C ALA A 226 30.56 -23.77 8.85
N LEU A 227 31.07 -22.56 9.14
CA LEU A 227 30.89 -21.39 8.28
C LEU A 227 31.47 -21.62 6.88
N GLU A 228 32.71 -22.11 6.82
CA GLU A 228 33.36 -22.45 5.55
C GLU A 228 32.61 -23.57 4.79
N ASN A 229 32.08 -24.58 5.49
CA ASN A 229 31.35 -25.69 4.88
C ASN A 229 30.05 -25.23 4.19
N VAL A 230 29.34 -24.27 4.79
CA VAL A 230 28.16 -23.64 4.17
C VAL A 230 28.55 -22.91 2.88
N ILE A 231 29.59 -22.08 2.95
CA ILE A 231 30.10 -21.31 1.81
C ILE A 231 30.62 -22.23 0.68
N LEU A 232 31.38 -23.28 1.02
CA LEU A 232 31.87 -24.30 0.09
C LEU A 232 30.75 -25.12 -0.56
N SER A 233 29.59 -25.17 0.08
CA SER A 233 28.40 -25.82 -0.47
C SER A 233 27.56 -24.86 -1.30
N ASN A 234 28.09 -23.68 -1.64
CA ASN A 234 27.44 -22.63 -2.43
C ASN A 234 26.16 -22.06 -1.78
N HIS A 235 26.23 -21.81 -0.48
CA HIS A 235 25.22 -21.07 0.25
C HIS A 235 25.84 -19.89 0.98
N GLU A 236 25.18 -18.74 0.94
CA GLU A 236 25.50 -17.61 1.81
C GLU A 236 25.15 -17.95 3.27
N VAL A 237 25.91 -17.38 4.20
CA VAL A 237 25.56 -17.43 5.63
C VAL A 237 24.92 -16.10 6.01
N ILE A 238 23.61 -16.12 6.30
CA ILE A 238 22.92 -15.03 7.00
C ILE A 238 23.39 -15.09 8.45
N CYS A 239 24.18 -14.10 8.85
CA CYS A 239 25.01 -14.16 10.03
C CYS A 239 24.60 -13.09 11.03
N ASP A 240 24.17 -13.53 12.22
CA ASP A 240 23.98 -12.64 13.35
C ASP A 240 25.34 -12.28 13.93
N VAL A 241 25.60 -10.98 14.07
CA VAL A 241 26.85 -10.47 14.61
C VAL A 241 26.61 -9.43 15.71
N GLN A 242 27.55 -9.34 16.64
CA GLN A 242 27.68 -8.20 17.53
C GLN A 242 28.77 -7.28 16.97
N HIS A 243 28.44 -6.02 16.75
CA HIS A 243 29.44 -4.99 16.48
C HIS A 243 30.05 -4.50 17.79
N LEU A 244 31.37 -4.46 17.85
CA LEU A 244 32.17 -4.25 19.06
C LEU A 244 32.65 -2.82 19.23
N THR A 245 32.70 -2.03 18.15
CA THR A 245 33.13 -0.63 18.17
C THR A 245 31.93 0.32 18.09
N ALA A 246 32.08 1.58 18.50
CA ALA A 246 30.97 2.52 18.54
C ALA A 246 30.51 2.93 17.11
N PRO A 247 29.20 2.91 16.81
CA PRO A 247 28.11 2.47 17.67
C PRO A 247 28.08 0.94 17.82
N ALA A 248 28.11 0.44 19.06
CA ALA A 248 28.11 -1.00 19.35
C ALA A 248 26.67 -1.50 19.49
N GLY A 249 26.40 -2.71 19.02
CA GLY A 249 25.07 -3.32 19.08
C GLY A 249 24.95 -4.55 18.20
N GLY A 250 23.74 -5.11 18.15
CA GLY A 250 23.43 -6.24 17.28
C GLY A 250 23.37 -5.84 15.82
N HIS A 251 23.68 -6.74 14.91
CA HIS A 251 23.58 -6.53 13.47
C HIS A 251 23.47 -7.87 12.73
N VAL A 252 23.01 -7.84 11.48
CA VAL A 252 22.94 -9.02 10.61
C VAL A 252 23.57 -8.69 9.27
N LEU A 253 24.44 -9.56 8.78
CA LEU A 253 25.13 -9.42 7.50
C LEU A 253 25.23 -10.78 6.80
N THR A 254 25.73 -10.78 5.56
CA THR A 254 25.80 -12.00 4.74
C THR A 254 27.25 -12.39 4.52
N LEU A 255 27.71 -13.54 5.01
CA LEU A 255 29.02 -14.08 4.63
C LEU A 255 28.92 -14.75 3.27
N ILE A 256 29.85 -14.40 2.38
CA ILE A 256 29.85 -14.81 0.97
C ILE A 256 31.16 -15.48 0.55
N GLY A 257 32.14 -15.58 1.44
CA GLY A 257 33.46 -16.08 1.07
C GLY A 257 34.39 -16.22 2.25
N PHE A 258 35.52 -16.87 2.02
CA PHE A 258 36.60 -16.98 2.98
C PHE A 258 37.96 -17.11 2.30
N ASP A 259 39.00 -16.78 3.06
CA ASP A 259 40.40 -17.06 2.75
C ASP A 259 41.08 -17.60 4.03
N SER A 260 41.40 -18.89 4.02
CA SER A 260 41.97 -19.60 5.17
C SER A 260 43.46 -19.30 5.39
N ASP A 261 44.19 -18.87 4.36
CA ASP A 261 45.59 -18.45 4.50
C ASP A 261 45.65 -17.09 5.21
N ARG A 262 44.73 -16.18 4.85
CA ARG A 262 44.57 -14.86 5.49
C ARG A 262 43.74 -14.91 6.78
N LYS A 263 43.00 -16.01 7.01
CA LYS A 263 42.08 -16.23 8.14
C LYS A 263 40.99 -15.15 8.23
N VAL A 264 40.33 -14.88 7.10
CA VAL A 264 39.23 -13.91 7.01
C VAL A 264 38.03 -14.48 6.29
N PHE A 265 36.84 -14.08 6.71
CA PHE A 265 35.61 -14.18 5.93
C PHE A 265 35.40 -12.91 5.13
N THR A 266 34.79 -13.04 3.95
CA THR A 266 34.29 -11.93 3.15
C THR A 266 32.79 -11.80 3.39
N ALA A 267 32.32 -10.58 3.67
CA ALA A 267 30.92 -10.31 3.97
C ALA A 267 30.33 -9.18 3.12
N LYS A 268 29.06 -9.33 2.74
CA LYS A 268 28.22 -8.26 2.19
C LYS A 268 27.50 -7.58 3.35
N ASN A 269 27.75 -6.27 3.49
CA ASN A 269 27.06 -5.42 4.45
C ASN A 269 26.16 -4.40 3.73
N HIS A 270 25.28 -3.75 4.49
CA HIS A 270 24.19 -2.93 3.96
C HIS A 270 24.18 -1.52 4.56
N TRP A 271 25.36 -0.94 4.79
CA TRP A 271 25.53 0.44 5.29
C TRP A 271 25.98 1.42 4.20
N GLY A 272 25.98 0.98 2.94
CA GLY A 272 26.38 1.80 1.80
C GLY A 272 27.89 1.89 1.61
N GLU A 273 28.67 0.91 2.09
CA GLU A 273 30.12 0.83 1.90
C GLU A 273 30.52 0.71 0.42
N ASN A 274 29.61 0.18 -0.41
CA ASN A 274 29.85 -0.14 -1.83
C ASN A 274 31.06 -1.08 -2.04
N ALA A 275 31.36 -1.90 -1.04
CA ALA A 275 32.41 -2.91 -1.07
C ALA A 275 32.08 -4.05 -0.09
N PHE A 276 32.63 -5.23 -0.35
CA PHE A 276 32.64 -6.30 0.65
C PHE A 276 33.60 -5.95 1.78
N ILE A 277 33.24 -6.32 3.00
CA ILE A 277 34.11 -6.19 4.17
C ILE A 277 34.76 -7.52 4.51
N GLU A 278 35.83 -7.47 5.31
CA GLU A 278 36.48 -8.66 5.83
C GLU A 278 36.26 -8.77 7.34
N ILE A 279 36.07 -9.99 7.81
CA ILE A 279 35.91 -10.34 9.22
C ILE A 279 36.96 -11.39 9.56
N ALA A 280 37.86 -11.09 10.49
CA ALA A 280 38.87 -12.06 10.92
C ALA A 280 38.22 -13.29 11.59
N TYR A 281 38.80 -14.47 11.36
CA TYR A 281 38.32 -15.72 11.96
C TYR A 281 38.27 -15.67 13.49
N GLN A 282 39.20 -14.95 14.10
CA GLN A 282 39.30 -14.83 15.55
C GLN A 282 39.75 -13.42 15.91
N SER A 283 39.22 -12.92 17.03
CA SER A 283 39.60 -11.61 17.59
C SER A 283 39.49 -10.45 16.60
N ASP A 284 38.48 -10.48 15.73
CA ASP A 284 38.17 -9.34 14.88
C ASP A 284 37.85 -8.11 15.76
N PRO A 285 38.41 -6.93 15.46
CA PRO A 285 38.24 -5.76 16.31
C PRO A 285 36.82 -5.18 16.26
N ASN A 286 36.05 -5.47 15.21
CA ASN A 286 34.74 -4.88 14.97
C ASN A 286 33.60 -5.87 15.12
N TRP A 287 33.81 -7.17 14.85
CA TRP A 287 32.72 -8.12 14.69
C TRP A 287 32.90 -9.39 15.53
N GLN A 288 31.83 -9.80 16.19
CA GLN A 288 31.71 -11.13 16.78
C GLN A 288 30.54 -11.87 16.14
N ILE A 289 30.80 -13.02 15.53
CA ILE A 289 29.76 -13.90 14.98
C ILE A 289 29.04 -14.62 16.13
N LEU A 290 27.72 -14.51 16.15
CA LEU A 290 26.84 -15.07 17.18
C LEU A 290 26.08 -16.30 16.69
N SER A 291 25.65 -16.33 15.42
CA SER A 291 24.86 -17.41 14.84
C SER A 291 25.00 -17.43 13.31
N GLY A 292 24.60 -18.53 12.66
CA GLY A 292 24.57 -18.62 11.20
C GLY A 292 23.38 -19.41 10.67
N TRP A 293 22.77 -18.89 9.62
CA TRP A 293 21.62 -19.45 8.90
C TRP A 293 21.88 -19.45 7.41
N TYR A 294 21.25 -20.35 6.66
CA TYR A 294 21.40 -20.40 5.21
C TYR A 294 20.15 -20.96 4.53
N ILE A 295 19.87 -20.45 3.34
CA ILE A 295 18.81 -20.94 2.45
C ILE A 295 19.35 -22.16 1.71
N THR A 296 18.66 -23.29 1.80
CA THR A 296 19.09 -24.54 1.18
C THR A 296 18.59 -24.68 -0.25
N ASP A 297 17.39 -24.14 -0.53
CA ASP A 297 16.80 -24.19 -1.85
C ASP A 297 15.67 -23.14 -2.01
N VAL A 298 15.24 -22.87 -3.24
CA VAL A 298 14.23 -21.84 -3.59
C VAL A 298 13.14 -22.37 -4.51
N VAL A 299 11.93 -21.81 -4.48
CA VAL A 299 10.84 -22.22 -5.38
C VAL A 299 11.14 -21.90 -6.85
N ASP A 300 10.45 -22.55 -7.78
CA ASP A 300 10.51 -22.19 -9.20
C ASP A 300 9.96 -20.75 -9.41
N PRO A 301 10.59 -19.91 -10.24
CA PRO A 301 10.17 -18.51 -10.42
C PRO A 301 8.77 -18.33 -11.06
N THR A 302 8.14 -19.40 -11.56
CA THR A 302 6.73 -19.39 -11.98
C THR A 302 5.74 -19.47 -10.80
N PHE A 303 6.23 -19.75 -9.60
CA PHE A 303 5.44 -19.76 -8.36
C PHE A 303 4.85 -18.39 -8.05
N VAL A 304 3.63 -18.39 -7.53
CA VAL A 304 2.96 -17.22 -6.94
C VAL A 304 2.33 -17.64 -5.62
N GLN A 305 2.60 -16.89 -4.55
CA GLN A 305 1.99 -17.15 -3.25
C GLN A 305 0.59 -16.54 -3.18
N ASN A 306 -0.41 -17.31 -3.60
CA ASN A 306 -1.79 -16.84 -3.68
C ASN A 306 -2.37 -16.37 -2.33
N GLN A 307 -1.91 -16.94 -1.21
CA GLN A 307 -2.32 -16.52 0.13
C GLN A 307 -2.04 -15.03 0.39
N ALA A 308 -0.95 -14.49 -0.17
CA ALA A 308 -0.58 -13.08 0.01
C ALA A 308 -1.66 -12.15 -0.55
N CYS A 309 -2.37 -12.56 -1.61
CA CYS A 309 -3.45 -11.80 -2.23
C CYS A 309 -4.68 -11.62 -1.30
N TRP A 310 -4.81 -12.42 -0.25
CA TRP A 310 -5.86 -12.28 0.74
C TRP A 310 -5.52 -11.30 1.87
N LEU A 311 -4.24 -11.00 2.08
CA LEU A 311 -3.82 -10.20 3.22
C LEU A 311 -4.26 -8.73 3.08
N GLY A 312 -4.62 -8.11 4.19
CA GLY A 312 -5.15 -6.74 4.28
C GLY A 312 -6.65 -6.68 4.54
N ASN A 313 -7.19 -5.49 4.31
CA ASN A 313 -8.59 -5.16 4.60
C ASN A 313 -9.55 -5.73 3.55
N TRP A 314 -10.70 -6.15 4.03
CA TRP A 314 -11.88 -6.56 3.27
C TRP A 314 -13.13 -6.00 3.94
N HIS A 315 -13.99 -5.38 3.15
CA HIS A 315 -15.36 -5.03 3.52
C HIS A 315 -16.28 -6.18 3.11
N VAL A 316 -16.80 -6.88 4.11
CA VAL A 316 -17.59 -8.09 3.94
C VAL A 316 -19.05 -7.72 3.96
N LYS A 317 -19.75 -7.88 2.83
CA LYS A 317 -21.17 -7.55 2.68
C LYS A 317 -22.04 -8.79 2.74
N THR A 318 -23.05 -8.78 3.59
CA THR A 318 -23.96 -9.91 3.80
C THR A 318 -25.41 -9.46 3.73
N ALA A 319 -26.34 -10.41 3.65
CA ALA A 319 -27.77 -10.10 3.75
C ALA A 319 -28.18 -9.41 5.06
N ASN A 320 -27.40 -9.60 6.14
CA ASN A 320 -27.73 -9.13 7.49
C ASN A 320 -26.91 -7.91 7.93
N GLY A 321 -26.08 -7.37 7.04
CA GLY A 321 -25.21 -6.23 7.31
C GLY A 321 -23.77 -6.46 6.89
N ASP A 322 -23.01 -5.39 6.97
CA ASP A 322 -21.63 -5.33 6.49
C ASP A 322 -20.66 -5.17 7.66
N PHE A 323 -19.44 -5.68 7.53
CA PHE A 323 -18.40 -5.56 8.54
C PHE A 323 -17.01 -5.55 7.91
N ARG A 324 -16.00 -5.08 8.67
CA ARG A 324 -14.60 -5.11 8.22
C ARG A 324 -13.93 -6.42 8.66
N LEU A 325 -13.25 -7.08 7.74
CA LEU A 325 -12.37 -8.22 7.98
C LEU A 325 -10.93 -7.80 7.64
N LEU A 326 -9.99 -8.05 8.55
CA LEU A 326 -8.58 -7.81 8.34
C LEU A 326 -7.80 -9.11 8.51
N LEU A 327 -7.18 -9.57 7.42
CA LEU A 327 -6.32 -10.75 7.39
C LEU A 327 -4.86 -10.31 7.43
N ARG A 328 -4.12 -10.73 8.47
CA ARG A 328 -2.73 -10.30 8.73
C ARG A 328 -1.70 -11.27 8.21
N ARG A 329 -2.00 -12.57 8.30
CA ARG A 329 -1.04 -13.63 7.99
C ARG A 329 -1.75 -14.81 7.33
N SER A 330 -0.99 -15.54 6.51
CA SER A 330 -1.46 -16.78 5.88
C SER A 330 -1.27 -18.01 6.75
N GLU A 331 -0.35 -17.93 7.70
CA GLU A 331 0.11 -19.05 8.53
C GLU A 331 0.80 -18.54 9.80
N ASP A 332 1.19 -19.47 10.66
CA ASP A 332 1.97 -19.20 11.87
C ASP A 332 3.36 -19.81 11.73
N PHE A 333 4.40 -18.98 11.85
CA PHE A 333 5.79 -19.43 11.68
C PHE A 333 6.19 -20.51 12.69
N ALA A 334 5.56 -20.55 13.87
CA ALA A 334 5.79 -21.60 14.85
C ALA A 334 5.09 -22.93 14.51
N ALA A 335 4.08 -22.92 13.65
CA ALA A 335 3.33 -24.09 13.20
C ALA A 335 2.84 -23.95 11.74
N PRO A 336 3.75 -23.93 10.75
CA PRO A 336 3.41 -23.76 9.34
C PRO A 336 2.40 -24.79 8.85
N GLY A 337 1.47 -24.36 7.98
CA GLY A 337 0.45 -25.21 7.37
C GLY A 337 -0.69 -25.66 8.31
N GLN A 338 -0.69 -25.29 9.58
CA GLN A 338 -1.80 -25.55 10.51
C GLN A 338 -2.79 -24.37 10.54
N PRO A 339 -4.07 -24.61 10.88
CA PRO A 339 -5.00 -23.52 11.18
C PRO A 339 -4.44 -22.60 12.27
N THR A 340 -4.60 -21.29 12.08
CA THR A 340 -4.04 -20.30 12.99
C THR A 340 -4.92 -19.06 13.10
N ARG A 341 -4.50 -18.11 13.92
CA ARG A 341 -5.04 -16.75 13.98
C ARG A 341 -4.69 -16.01 12.69
N LEU A 342 -5.68 -15.81 11.81
CA LEU A 342 -5.51 -15.07 10.55
C LEU A 342 -5.59 -13.56 10.80
N GLY A 343 -6.45 -13.12 11.72
CA GLY A 343 -6.63 -11.72 12.01
C GLY A 343 -7.89 -11.42 12.81
N HIS A 344 -8.67 -10.42 12.38
CA HIS A 344 -9.83 -9.93 13.14
C HIS A 344 -10.97 -9.49 12.22
N ALA A 345 -12.19 -9.69 12.68
CA ALA A 345 -13.40 -9.10 12.13
C ALA A 345 -13.90 -8.01 13.10
N TYR A 346 -14.40 -6.90 12.57
CA TYR A 346 -14.89 -5.77 13.34
C TYR A 346 -16.38 -5.64 13.06
N LEU A 347 -17.17 -6.25 13.94
CA LEU A 347 -18.62 -6.29 13.89
C LEU A 347 -19.20 -5.18 14.77
N ALA A 348 -20.52 -5.02 14.74
CA ALA A 348 -21.23 -3.97 15.47
C ALA A 348 -21.03 -4.04 17.01
N ASP A 349 -20.73 -5.22 17.56
CA ASP A 349 -20.44 -5.46 18.98
C ASP A 349 -18.93 -5.43 19.31
N GLY A 350 -18.08 -5.21 18.30
CA GLY A 350 -16.65 -4.93 18.48
C GLY A 350 -15.74 -5.88 17.69
N ARG A 351 -14.54 -6.07 18.22
CA ARG A 351 -13.47 -6.85 17.57
C ARG A 351 -13.60 -8.33 17.92
N HIS A 352 -13.71 -9.17 16.89
CA HIS A 352 -13.77 -10.63 16.97
C HIS A 352 -12.53 -11.24 16.37
N ASP A 353 -12.04 -12.27 17.03
CA ASP A 353 -10.91 -13.07 16.59
C ASP A 353 -11.27 -13.86 15.33
N VAL A 354 -10.36 -13.90 14.35
CA VAL A 354 -10.55 -14.71 13.14
C VAL A 354 -9.43 -15.74 13.03
N ASN A 355 -9.81 -17.00 13.14
CA ASN A 355 -8.93 -18.14 12.94
C ASN A 355 -9.24 -18.81 11.60
N GLY A 356 -8.34 -19.65 11.09
CA GLY A 356 -8.58 -20.37 9.85
C GLY A 356 -7.31 -20.80 9.14
N HIS A 357 -7.48 -21.15 7.88
CA HIS A 357 -6.42 -21.67 7.02
C HIS A 357 -6.70 -21.35 5.56
N PHE A 358 -5.69 -21.55 4.72
CA PHE A 358 -5.82 -21.47 3.28
C PHE A 358 -5.66 -22.86 2.65
N SER A 359 -6.43 -23.14 1.60
CA SER A 359 -6.36 -24.39 0.84
C SER A 359 -6.34 -24.10 -0.66
N ALA A 360 -6.35 -25.14 -1.51
CA ALA A 360 -6.26 -25.01 -2.97
C ALA A 360 -5.10 -24.11 -3.41
N ASN A 361 -3.87 -24.41 -2.93
CA ASN A 361 -2.67 -23.62 -3.19
C ASN A 361 -2.82 -22.13 -2.82
N GLY A 362 -3.55 -21.84 -1.75
CA GLY A 362 -3.78 -20.48 -1.28
C GLY A 362 -4.95 -19.75 -1.92
N GLN A 363 -5.60 -20.36 -2.92
CA GLN A 363 -6.75 -19.75 -3.59
C GLN A 363 -7.99 -19.71 -2.69
N ARG A 364 -8.20 -20.72 -1.84
CA ARG A 364 -9.38 -20.79 -0.98
C ARG A 364 -9.07 -20.32 0.43
N LEU A 365 -9.83 -19.35 0.92
CA LEU A 365 -9.87 -18.93 2.33
C LEU A 365 -10.96 -19.75 3.07
N THR A 366 -10.58 -20.34 4.20
CA THR A 366 -11.52 -20.86 5.21
C THR A 366 -11.28 -20.13 6.52
N ALA A 367 -12.21 -19.27 6.92
CA ALA A 367 -12.12 -18.47 8.13
C ALA A 367 -13.26 -18.80 9.11
N PHE A 368 -12.96 -18.71 10.41
CA PHE A 368 -13.87 -18.89 11.52
C PHE A 368 -13.83 -17.63 12.38
N ILE A 369 -14.92 -16.87 12.34
CA ILE A 369 -15.12 -15.65 13.12
C ILE A 369 -15.68 -16.05 14.48
N ALA A 370 -14.95 -15.73 15.55
CA ALA A 370 -15.36 -16.05 16.91
C ALA A 370 -16.76 -15.50 17.23
N SER A 371 -17.54 -16.22 18.04
CA SER A 371 -18.91 -15.82 18.40
C SER A 371 -19.00 -14.65 19.38
N GLY A 372 -17.85 -14.16 19.88
CA GLY A 372 -17.75 -13.03 20.80
C GLY A 372 -16.37 -12.38 20.74
N THR A 373 -16.21 -11.31 21.50
CA THR A 373 -15.00 -10.46 21.51
C THR A 373 -13.88 -10.95 22.43
N GLY A 374 -14.06 -12.11 23.08
CA GLY A 374 -13.06 -12.73 23.92
C GLY A 374 -11.93 -13.37 23.12
N ALA A 375 -10.73 -13.39 23.71
CA ALA A 375 -9.58 -14.03 23.09
C ALA A 375 -9.80 -15.53 22.86
N THR A 376 -9.42 -16.00 21.69
CA THR A 376 -9.46 -17.40 21.26
C THR A 376 -8.05 -17.94 21.07
N MET A 377 -7.89 -19.25 21.23
CA MET A 377 -6.62 -19.91 20.92
C MET A 377 -6.38 -19.87 19.40
N PRO A 378 -5.15 -19.59 18.93
CA PRO A 378 -4.81 -19.70 17.51
C PRO A 378 -5.17 -21.09 16.97
N GLY A 379 -5.88 -21.11 15.84
CA GLY A 379 -6.34 -22.36 15.20
C GLY A 379 -7.70 -22.86 15.68
N THR A 380 -8.44 -22.08 16.48
CA THR A 380 -9.81 -22.43 16.88
C THR A 380 -10.76 -22.38 15.68
N GLU A 381 -11.29 -23.52 15.25
CA GLU A 381 -12.22 -23.64 14.10
C GLU A 381 -13.70 -23.64 14.52
N THR A 382 -14.11 -22.67 15.35
CA THR A 382 -15.50 -22.52 15.82
C THR A 382 -16.00 -21.10 15.62
N GLY A 383 -17.33 -20.93 15.59
CA GLY A 383 -17.99 -19.66 15.31
C GLY A 383 -18.59 -19.61 13.91
N THR A 384 -18.70 -18.41 13.34
CA THR A 384 -19.28 -18.21 12.00
C THR A 384 -18.23 -18.53 10.95
N LYS A 385 -18.51 -19.52 10.10
CA LYS A 385 -17.60 -19.93 9.02
C LYS A 385 -17.81 -19.06 7.77
N LEU A 386 -16.72 -18.49 7.26
CA LEU A 386 -16.63 -17.80 5.98
C LEU A 386 -15.72 -18.60 5.04
N GLU A 387 -16.22 -18.90 3.85
CA GLU A 387 -15.44 -19.53 2.78
C GLU A 387 -15.50 -18.68 1.53
N ALA A 388 -14.35 -18.42 0.90
CA ALA A 388 -14.28 -17.66 -0.34
C ALA A 388 -13.14 -18.19 -1.23
N ASP A 389 -13.34 -18.11 -2.53
CA ASP A 389 -12.35 -18.48 -3.54
C ASP A 389 -11.83 -17.22 -4.22
N LEU A 390 -10.51 -17.13 -4.38
CA LEU A 390 -9.88 -15.97 -5.01
C LEU A 390 -10.11 -16.03 -6.52
N ASP A 391 -10.71 -14.98 -7.07
CA ASP A 391 -10.70 -14.68 -8.49
C ASP A 391 -9.45 -13.85 -8.83
N PHE A 392 -8.46 -14.49 -9.45
CA PHE A 392 -7.26 -13.79 -9.91
C PHE A 392 -7.54 -12.77 -11.01
N ALA A 393 -8.69 -12.88 -11.69
CA ALA A 393 -9.10 -11.88 -12.63
C ALA A 393 -9.45 -10.58 -11.90
N ASP A 394 -10.03 -10.62 -10.70
CA ASP A 394 -10.38 -9.45 -9.89
C ASP A 394 -9.91 -9.61 -8.45
N VAL A 395 -8.72 -9.10 -8.11
CA VAL A 395 -8.18 -9.17 -6.74
C VAL A 395 -8.82 -8.18 -5.76
N TYR A 396 -9.75 -7.34 -6.23
CA TYR A 396 -10.43 -6.32 -5.42
C TYR A 396 -11.79 -6.77 -4.90
N GLU A 397 -12.47 -7.67 -5.63
CA GLU A 397 -13.81 -8.15 -5.30
C GLU A 397 -13.82 -9.68 -5.29
N GLN A 398 -14.21 -10.28 -4.16
CA GLN A 398 -14.34 -11.73 -4.02
C GLN A 398 -15.74 -12.11 -3.60
N PHE A 399 -16.11 -13.35 -3.89
CA PHE A 399 -17.40 -13.91 -3.51
C PHE A 399 -17.21 -15.20 -2.73
N GLY A 400 -18.13 -15.44 -1.81
CA GLY A 400 -18.05 -16.60 -0.94
C GLY A 400 -19.37 -16.95 -0.27
N THR A 401 -19.27 -17.72 0.81
CA THR A 401 -20.41 -18.10 1.65
C THR A 401 -20.13 -17.89 3.14
N MET A 402 -21.09 -17.29 3.85
CA MET A 402 -21.08 -17.11 5.31
C MET A 402 -22.53 -17.11 5.84
N ASN A 403 -23.18 -18.28 5.87
CA ASN A 403 -24.63 -18.45 6.08
C ASN A 403 -25.52 -17.84 4.97
N GLY A 404 -24.98 -17.78 3.76
CA GLY A 404 -25.56 -17.15 2.58
C GLY A 404 -24.45 -16.59 1.68
N PRO A 405 -24.76 -16.08 0.49
CA PRO A 405 -23.78 -15.38 -0.34
C PRO A 405 -23.17 -14.20 0.41
N VAL A 406 -21.85 -14.04 0.26
CA VAL A 406 -21.11 -12.89 0.79
C VAL A 406 -20.22 -12.32 -0.30
N GLU A 407 -20.10 -11.00 -0.32
CA GLU A 407 -19.15 -10.25 -1.15
C GLU A 407 -18.04 -9.72 -0.23
N LEU A 408 -16.78 -9.84 -0.64
CA LEU A 408 -15.65 -9.27 0.04
C LEU A 408 -14.99 -8.26 -0.90
N SER A 409 -15.13 -6.98 -0.58
CA SER A 409 -14.52 -5.89 -1.35
C SER A 409 -13.30 -5.33 -0.65
N ARG A 410 -12.27 -4.94 -1.40
CA ARG A 410 -11.16 -4.13 -0.85
C ARG A 410 -11.58 -2.69 -0.54
N PHE A 411 -12.71 -2.24 -1.06
CA PHE A 411 -13.19 -0.87 -0.91
C PHE A 411 -14.65 -0.85 -0.42
N ASN A 412 -14.98 0.13 0.39
CA ASN A 412 -16.37 0.52 0.58
C ASN A 412 -16.65 1.75 -0.29
N THR A 413 -17.75 1.71 -1.03
CA THR A 413 -18.15 2.80 -1.93
C THR A 413 -18.76 3.93 -1.10
N ARG A 414 -18.15 5.12 -1.20
CA ARG A 414 -18.59 6.34 -0.55
C ARG A 414 -18.99 7.38 -1.58
N PHE A 415 -19.82 8.32 -1.14
CA PHE A 415 -20.29 9.44 -1.95
C PHE A 415 -19.97 10.78 -1.30
N ALA A 416 -19.63 11.73 -2.17
CA ALA A 416 -19.62 13.15 -1.87
C ALA A 416 -20.50 13.87 -2.89
N ALA A 417 -21.30 14.81 -2.42
CA ALA A 417 -22.28 15.47 -3.28
C ALA A 417 -22.56 16.91 -2.87
N LEU A 418 -22.87 17.71 -3.87
CA LEU A 418 -23.38 19.08 -3.77
C LEU A 418 -24.80 19.11 -4.32
N PHE A 419 -25.71 19.70 -3.55
CA PHE A 419 -27.12 19.89 -3.88
C PHE A 419 -27.43 21.39 -3.99
N VAL A 420 -28.28 21.74 -4.95
CA VAL A 420 -28.75 23.11 -5.22
C VAL A 420 -30.28 23.11 -5.38
N PRO A 421 -30.97 24.24 -5.23
CA PRO A 421 -32.38 24.35 -5.57
C PRO A 421 -32.65 23.85 -6.98
N ASP A 422 -33.72 23.10 -7.15
CA ASP A 422 -34.16 22.64 -8.48
C ASP A 422 -34.69 23.80 -9.35
N GLY A 423 -34.99 24.95 -8.76
CA GLY A 423 -35.49 26.12 -9.46
C GLY A 423 -36.85 25.90 -10.13
N GLY A 424 -37.60 24.88 -9.70
CA GLY A 424 -38.82 24.42 -10.37
C GLY A 424 -38.56 23.66 -11.67
N GLU A 425 -37.31 23.37 -12.03
CA GLU A 425 -36.96 22.53 -13.17
C GLU A 425 -37.45 21.09 -12.91
N THR A 426 -38.02 20.43 -13.92
CA THR A 426 -38.20 18.97 -13.84
C THR A 426 -36.85 18.31 -14.08
N TRP A 427 -36.43 17.41 -13.20
CA TRP A 427 -35.10 16.78 -13.26
C TRP A 427 -35.17 15.27 -13.02
N GLN A 428 -34.13 14.56 -13.47
CA GLN A 428 -33.88 13.16 -13.12
C GLN A 428 -32.43 13.00 -12.73
N ALA A 429 -32.16 12.16 -11.73
CA ALA A 429 -30.81 11.78 -11.37
C ALA A 429 -30.72 10.28 -11.06
N ARG A 430 -29.57 9.68 -11.36
CA ARG A 430 -29.22 8.31 -11.00
C ARG A 430 -27.77 8.27 -10.52
N HIS A 431 -27.47 7.36 -9.62
CA HIS A 431 -26.15 7.22 -9.00
C HIS A 431 -25.83 5.74 -8.83
N GLY A 432 -24.55 5.39 -8.93
CA GLY A 432 -24.09 4.00 -8.84
C GLY A 432 -24.64 3.06 -9.92
N ILE A 433 -25.08 3.58 -11.07
CA ILE A 433 -25.58 2.75 -12.17
C ILE A 433 -24.44 2.25 -13.05
N ASP A 434 -24.56 1.06 -13.62
CA ASP A 434 -23.55 0.54 -14.57
C ASP A 434 -23.60 1.27 -15.94
N ALA A 435 -22.63 0.95 -16.79
CA ALA A 435 -22.51 1.53 -18.13
C ALA A 435 -23.73 1.28 -19.03
N ALA A 436 -24.36 0.10 -18.95
CA ALA A 436 -25.49 -0.26 -19.78
C ALA A 436 -26.75 0.51 -19.36
N ALA A 437 -27.01 0.60 -18.05
CA ALA A 437 -28.08 1.41 -17.49
C ALA A 437 -27.89 2.90 -17.80
N TYR A 438 -26.65 3.41 -17.70
CA TYR A 438 -26.35 4.78 -18.12
C TYR A 438 -26.62 5.01 -19.60
N GLN A 439 -26.16 4.12 -20.48
CA GLN A 439 -26.37 4.21 -21.93
C GLN A 439 -27.87 4.21 -22.28
N ASN A 440 -28.66 3.34 -21.65
CA ASN A 440 -30.11 3.29 -21.85
C ASN A 440 -30.79 4.62 -21.46
N LEU A 441 -30.38 5.26 -20.36
CA LEU A 441 -30.90 6.57 -19.97
C LEU A 441 -30.44 7.67 -20.93
N PHE A 442 -29.17 7.62 -21.35
CA PHE A 442 -28.60 8.55 -22.32
C PHE A 442 -29.36 8.54 -23.65
N ASP A 443 -29.79 7.37 -24.12
CA ASP A 443 -30.51 7.22 -25.39
C ASP A 443 -32.00 7.59 -25.29
N THR A 444 -32.60 7.50 -24.10
CA THR A 444 -34.05 7.67 -23.92
C THR A 444 -34.48 9.04 -23.40
N LEU A 445 -33.71 9.64 -22.49
CA LEU A 445 -34.06 10.91 -21.84
C LEU A 445 -34.07 12.12 -22.81
N PRO A 446 -33.17 12.24 -23.80
CA PRO A 446 -33.23 13.31 -24.80
C PRO A 446 -34.55 13.37 -25.57
N GLY A 447 -35.09 12.22 -25.95
CA GLY A 447 -36.40 12.12 -26.62
C GLY A 447 -37.58 12.57 -25.74
N GLN A 448 -37.37 12.69 -24.43
CA GLN A 448 -38.37 13.16 -23.45
C GLN A 448 -38.17 14.64 -23.07
N GLY A 449 -37.23 15.33 -23.74
CA GLY A 449 -36.90 16.74 -23.50
C GLY A 449 -35.90 16.97 -22.36
N PHE A 450 -35.28 15.91 -21.83
CA PHE A 450 -34.23 16.03 -20.81
C PHE A 450 -32.86 16.16 -21.48
N ARG A 451 -32.00 17.03 -20.96
CA ARG A 451 -30.59 17.13 -21.34
C ARG A 451 -29.67 16.86 -20.15
N PRO A 452 -28.49 16.24 -20.35
CA PRO A 452 -27.53 16.03 -19.27
C PRO A 452 -27.02 17.37 -18.73
N ALA A 453 -26.89 17.44 -17.41
CA ALA A 453 -26.33 18.57 -16.67
C ALA A 453 -25.10 18.19 -15.85
N PHE A 454 -24.95 16.92 -15.51
CA PHE A 454 -23.77 16.38 -14.84
C PHE A 454 -23.54 14.92 -15.22
N LEU A 455 -22.28 14.53 -15.32
CA LEU A 455 -21.83 13.15 -15.56
C LEU A 455 -20.54 12.88 -14.77
N GLY A 456 -20.63 12.08 -13.72
CA GLY A 456 -19.49 11.55 -12.98
C GLY A 456 -19.37 10.05 -13.20
N ALA A 457 -18.14 9.55 -13.24
CA ALA A 457 -17.84 8.13 -13.31
C ALA A 457 -16.76 7.78 -12.28
N TYR A 458 -16.84 6.58 -11.71
CA TYR A 458 -15.89 6.10 -10.71
C TYR A 458 -15.68 4.58 -10.82
N SER A 459 -14.54 4.12 -10.32
CA SER A 459 -14.18 2.70 -10.28
C SER A 459 -14.82 2.01 -9.08
N GLU A 460 -15.36 0.81 -9.31
CA GLU A 460 -15.83 -0.11 -8.26
C GLU A 460 -15.39 -1.52 -8.66
N GLY A 461 -14.43 -2.09 -7.92
CA GLY A 461 -13.68 -3.26 -8.37
C GLY A 461 -13.02 -3.04 -9.74
N ARG A 462 -13.16 -3.99 -10.66
CA ARG A 462 -12.79 -3.82 -12.07
C ARG A 462 -13.80 -3.06 -12.93
N GLY A 463 -15.00 -2.83 -12.40
CA GLY A 463 -16.10 -2.20 -13.10
C GLY A 463 -16.11 -0.68 -13.00
N THR A 464 -17.03 -0.09 -13.75
CA THR A 464 -17.31 1.35 -13.71
C THR A 464 -18.75 1.61 -13.28
N ARG A 465 -18.94 2.68 -12.53
CA ARG A 465 -20.24 3.19 -12.10
C ARG A 465 -20.40 4.64 -12.50
N PHE A 466 -21.62 5.03 -12.84
CA PHE A 466 -21.98 6.36 -13.29
C PHE A 466 -22.96 7.03 -12.33
N ASN A 467 -22.73 8.34 -12.14
CA ASN A 467 -23.64 9.27 -11.51
C ASN A 467 -24.01 10.33 -12.53
N ALA A 468 -25.29 10.56 -12.75
CA ALA A 468 -25.72 11.50 -13.78
C ALA A 468 -26.99 12.23 -13.38
N VAL A 469 -27.06 13.49 -13.82
CA VAL A 469 -28.18 14.40 -13.58
C VAL A 469 -28.63 14.97 -14.91
N TRP A 470 -29.93 14.95 -15.15
CA TRP A 470 -30.58 15.48 -16.34
C TRP A 470 -31.65 16.48 -15.97
N LEU A 471 -31.76 17.56 -16.75
CA LEU A 471 -32.73 18.62 -16.57
C LEU A 471 -33.63 18.71 -17.79
N LYS A 472 -34.94 18.86 -17.57
CA LYS A 472 -35.91 19.10 -18.63
C LYS A 472 -36.01 20.60 -18.89
N ARG A 473 -35.20 21.08 -19.83
CA ARG A 473 -35.12 22.48 -20.24
C ARG A 473 -34.49 22.62 -21.61
N ASP A 474 -34.81 23.72 -22.29
CA ASP A 474 -34.12 24.13 -23.51
C ASP A 474 -32.68 24.57 -23.20
N GLY A 475 -31.82 24.59 -24.21
CA GLY A 475 -30.43 24.99 -24.03
C GLY A 475 -29.57 24.79 -25.28
N PRO A 476 -28.26 25.05 -25.17
CA PRO A 476 -27.33 24.81 -26.25
C PRO A 476 -27.30 23.33 -26.66
N LEU A 477 -26.84 23.08 -27.89
CA LEU A 477 -26.48 21.73 -28.31
C LEU A 477 -25.41 21.18 -27.38
N TRP A 478 -25.43 19.87 -27.16
CA TRP A 478 -24.55 19.21 -26.22
C TRP A 478 -24.09 17.87 -26.78
N ALA A 479 -22.94 17.41 -26.30
CA ALA A 479 -22.41 16.10 -26.59
C ALA A 479 -21.86 15.48 -25.30
N ALA A 480 -22.14 14.20 -25.06
CA ALA A 480 -21.47 13.45 -24.01
C ALA A 480 -20.90 12.14 -24.56
N ARG A 481 -19.81 11.67 -23.95
CA ARG A 481 -19.15 10.40 -24.24
C ARG A 481 -18.68 9.78 -22.93
N HIS A 482 -18.59 8.46 -22.88
CA HIS A 482 -18.04 7.70 -21.76
C HIS A 482 -17.26 6.49 -22.29
N GLY A 483 -16.48 5.83 -21.42
CA GLY A 483 -15.68 4.67 -21.80
C GLY A 483 -14.48 4.99 -22.70
N LEU A 484 -14.08 6.26 -22.81
CA LEU A 484 -13.02 6.67 -23.72
C LEU A 484 -11.63 6.40 -23.12
N THR A 485 -10.73 5.79 -23.88
CA THR A 485 -9.30 5.79 -23.52
C THR A 485 -8.74 7.22 -23.55
N ALA A 486 -7.58 7.47 -22.95
CA ALA A 486 -6.94 8.79 -22.99
C ALA A 486 -6.77 9.34 -24.42
N ALA A 487 -6.33 8.49 -25.36
CA ALA A 487 -6.16 8.89 -26.76
C ALA A 487 -7.50 9.16 -27.45
N ALA A 488 -8.50 8.30 -27.23
CA ALA A 488 -9.83 8.49 -27.81
C ALA A 488 -10.53 9.74 -27.25
N TYR A 489 -10.34 10.01 -25.96
CA TYR A 489 -10.79 11.25 -25.32
C TYR A 489 -10.15 12.47 -25.97
N GLN A 490 -8.83 12.48 -26.16
CA GLN A 490 -8.13 13.61 -26.78
C GLN A 490 -8.64 13.87 -28.21
N VAL A 491 -8.84 12.82 -29.02
CA VAL A 491 -9.42 12.94 -30.37
C VAL A 491 -10.84 13.53 -30.33
N ALA A 492 -11.70 13.00 -29.45
CA ALA A 492 -13.07 13.51 -29.33
C ALA A 492 -13.11 14.95 -28.82
N PHE A 493 -12.23 15.29 -27.87
CA PHE A 493 -12.08 16.63 -27.34
C PHE A 493 -11.69 17.62 -28.42
N ASP A 494 -10.64 17.32 -29.20
CA ASP A 494 -10.17 18.21 -30.27
C ASP A 494 -11.24 18.43 -31.34
N GLN A 495 -11.97 17.36 -31.69
CA GLN A 495 -13.09 17.45 -32.62
C GLN A 495 -14.21 18.34 -32.09
N PHE A 496 -14.67 18.12 -30.85
CA PHE A 496 -15.74 18.92 -30.26
C PHE A 496 -15.35 20.39 -30.12
N VAL A 497 -14.10 20.68 -29.75
CA VAL A 497 -13.57 22.04 -29.70
C VAL A 497 -13.58 22.70 -31.08
N ALA A 498 -13.15 21.97 -32.12
CA ALA A 498 -13.22 22.46 -33.50
C ALA A 498 -14.67 22.73 -33.96
N ASP A 499 -15.63 21.95 -33.48
CA ASP A 499 -17.07 22.11 -33.75
C ASP A 499 -17.74 23.20 -32.88
N GLY A 500 -16.97 23.96 -32.09
CA GLY A 500 -17.46 25.07 -31.28
C GLY A 500 -18.08 24.65 -29.94
N PHE A 501 -17.77 23.44 -29.48
CA PHE A 501 -18.12 22.99 -28.13
C PHE A 501 -17.00 23.30 -27.13
N HIS A 502 -17.36 23.35 -25.85
CA HIS A 502 -16.42 23.45 -24.74
C HIS A 502 -16.79 22.42 -23.65
N PRO A 503 -15.78 21.90 -22.92
CA PRO A 503 -16.03 20.92 -21.86
C PRO A 503 -16.73 21.57 -20.66
N VAL A 504 -17.71 20.88 -20.11
CA VAL A 504 -18.43 21.24 -18.87
C VAL A 504 -18.09 20.25 -17.76
N VAL A 505 -17.88 18.98 -18.11
CA VAL A 505 -17.43 17.93 -17.17
C VAL A 505 -16.38 17.05 -17.84
N VAL A 506 -15.33 16.71 -17.10
CA VAL A 506 -14.34 15.67 -17.46
C VAL A 506 -14.10 14.78 -16.24
N SER A 507 -14.63 13.57 -16.26
CA SER A 507 -14.49 12.58 -15.19
C SER A 507 -13.51 11.50 -15.62
N GLY A 508 -12.39 11.38 -14.92
CA GLY A 508 -11.47 10.26 -15.07
C GLY A 508 -11.84 9.13 -14.10
N TYR A 509 -11.63 7.89 -14.52
CA TYR A 509 -11.83 6.69 -13.71
C TYR A 509 -10.96 5.55 -14.25
N ALA A 510 -10.88 4.45 -13.49
CA ALA A 510 -10.26 3.23 -13.97
C ALA A 510 -11.31 2.18 -14.31
N GLU A 511 -11.09 1.47 -15.41
CA GLU A 511 -11.84 0.28 -15.78
C GLU A 511 -10.80 -0.77 -16.17
N ASN A 512 -10.86 -1.96 -15.55
CA ASN A 512 -9.85 -3.00 -15.76
C ASN A 512 -8.39 -2.53 -15.59
N GLY A 513 -8.13 -1.63 -14.64
CA GLY A 513 -6.79 -1.11 -14.39
C GLY A 513 -6.25 -0.13 -15.45
N GLU A 514 -7.10 0.30 -16.39
CA GLU A 514 -6.74 1.28 -17.41
C GLU A 514 -7.49 2.59 -17.23
N ASP A 515 -6.86 3.68 -17.65
CA ASP A 515 -7.46 5.03 -17.62
C ASP A 515 -8.62 5.13 -18.61
N ARG A 516 -9.74 5.68 -18.14
CA ARG A 516 -10.96 5.96 -18.91
C ARG A 516 -11.53 7.33 -18.57
N TYR A 517 -12.21 7.90 -19.56
CA TYR A 517 -12.83 9.22 -19.43
C TYR A 517 -14.30 9.21 -19.84
N ALA A 518 -15.08 9.93 -19.04
CA ALA A 518 -16.42 10.38 -19.38
C ALA A 518 -16.44 11.90 -19.41
N ALA A 519 -17.11 12.49 -20.38
CA ALA A 519 -17.13 13.94 -20.55
C ALA A 519 -18.46 14.44 -21.12
N LEU A 520 -18.79 15.67 -20.74
CA LEU A 520 -19.94 16.43 -21.20
C LEU A 520 -19.46 17.76 -21.78
N PHE A 521 -19.96 18.09 -22.96
CA PHE A 521 -19.65 19.29 -23.72
C PHE A 521 -20.91 20.05 -24.08
N GLU A 522 -20.83 21.38 -24.14
CA GLU A 522 -21.90 22.26 -24.61
C GLU A 522 -21.39 23.13 -25.77
N GLN A 523 -22.24 23.40 -26.76
CA GLN A 523 -21.92 24.23 -27.91
C GLN A 523 -22.30 25.69 -27.66
N GLY A 524 -21.43 26.62 -28.07
CA GLY A 524 -21.71 28.05 -28.02
C GLY A 524 -20.63 28.85 -27.31
N SER A 525 -20.94 30.12 -27.02
CA SER A 525 -20.00 31.04 -26.38
C SER A 525 -19.70 30.61 -24.94
N ALA A 526 -18.43 30.39 -24.64
CA ALA A 526 -17.93 30.18 -23.29
C ALA A 526 -16.93 31.29 -22.91
N PRO A 527 -16.78 31.60 -21.61
CA PRO A 527 -15.61 32.32 -21.14
C PRO A 527 -14.33 31.61 -21.59
N GLU A 528 -13.23 32.33 -21.76
CA GLU A 528 -11.93 31.72 -22.08
C GLU A 528 -11.62 30.60 -21.08
N TRP A 529 -11.23 29.43 -21.56
CA TRP A 529 -11.19 28.22 -20.75
C TRP A 529 -9.97 27.35 -21.06
N HIS A 530 -9.58 26.54 -20.06
CA HIS A 530 -8.61 25.46 -20.21
C HIS A 530 -9.17 24.19 -19.61
N ALA A 531 -8.88 23.05 -20.24
CA ALA A 531 -9.17 21.73 -19.68
C ALA A 531 -7.96 20.82 -19.87
N ARG A 532 -7.71 19.97 -18.87
CA ARG A 532 -6.62 18.99 -18.87
C ARG A 532 -7.11 17.69 -18.25
N HIS A 533 -6.50 16.58 -18.65
CA HIS A 533 -6.82 15.24 -18.14
C HIS A 533 -5.53 14.43 -17.99
N GLY A 534 -5.58 13.38 -17.17
CA GLY A 534 -4.45 12.45 -16.98
C GLY A 534 -3.24 13.05 -16.27
N LEU A 535 -3.38 14.21 -15.62
CA LEU A 535 -2.30 14.92 -14.94
C LEU A 535 -1.83 14.14 -13.71
N LEU A 536 -0.53 13.96 -13.54
CA LEU A 536 0.04 13.49 -12.27
C LEU A 536 -0.10 14.58 -11.19
N PRO A 537 0.04 14.26 -9.89
CA PRO A 537 -0.18 15.24 -8.82
C PRO A 537 0.67 16.52 -8.94
N ASN A 538 1.95 16.40 -9.31
CA ASN A 538 2.84 17.55 -9.50
C ASN A 538 2.50 18.35 -10.76
N ASP A 539 2.07 17.67 -11.83
CA ASP A 539 1.64 18.33 -13.08
C ASP A 539 0.32 19.07 -12.86
N TYR A 540 -0.58 18.51 -12.07
CA TYR A 540 -1.82 19.17 -11.64
C TYR A 540 -1.51 20.42 -10.83
N GLN A 541 -0.66 20.33 -9.80
CA GLN A 541 -0.32 21.48 -8.96
C GLN A 541 0.35 22.60 -9.78
N SER A 542 1.33 22.27 -10.61
CA SER A 542 2.00 23.26 -11.47
C SER A 542 1.05 23.90 -12.50
N THR A 543 0.15 23.12 -13.10
CA THR A 543 -0.88 23.64 -14.01
C THR A 543 -1.87 24.54 -13.28
N PHE A 544 -2.31 24.13 -12.09
CA PHE A 544 -3.21 24.91 -11.24
C PHE A 544 -2.61 26.27 -10.91
N ASP A 545 -1.35 26.31 -10.48
CA ASP A 545 -0.66 27.55 -10.13
C ASP A 545 -0.45 28.46 -11.33
N ALA A 546 -0.03 27.91 -12.48
CA ALA A 546 0.19 28.65 -13.71
C ALA A 546 -1.11 29.30 -14.24
N LEU A 547 -2.21 28.53 -14.28
CA LEU A 547 -3.50 29.03 -14.73
C LEU A 547 -4.11 30.04 -13.76
N SER A 548 -3.94 29.82 -12.45
CA SER A 548 -4.35 30.78 -11.42
C SER A 548 -3.61 32.11 -11.57
N ALA A 549 -2.29 32.07 -11.81
CA ALA A 549 -1.48 33.27 -12.06
C ALA A 549 -1.87 33.99 -13.37
N ALA A 550 -2.37 33.26 -14.36
CA ALA A 550 -2.91 33.81 -15.60
C ALA A 550 -4.37 34.33 -15.46
N GLY A 551 -4.95 34.29 -14.25
CA GLY A 551 -6.29 34.81 -13.95
C GLY A 551 -7.43 33.85 -14.27
N PHE A 552 -7.14 32.57 -14.51
CA PHE A 552 -8.17 31.54 -14.63
C PHE A 552 -8.62 31.04 -13.26
N VAL A 553 -9.90 30.73 -13.15
CA VAL A 553 -10.55 30.18 -11.96
C VAL A 553 -10.84 28.70 -12.22
N PRO A 554 -10.43 27.77 -11.32
CA PRO A 554 -10.82 26.37 -11.42
C PRO A 554 -12.34 26.24 -11.21
N VAL A 555 -13.02 25.47 -12.04
CA VAL A 555 -14.48 25.26 -11.95
C VAL A 555 -14.86 23.78 -11.72
N GLN A 556 -13.97 22.87 -12.09
CA GLN A 556 -14.18 21.43 -11.93
C GLN A 556 -12.84 20.73 -11.69
N VAL A 557 -12.84 19.73 -10.81
CA VAL A 557 -11.70 18.85 -10.55
C VAL A 557 -12.21 17.43 -10.31
N CYS A 558 -11.50 16.45 -10.88
CA CYS A 558 -11.71 15.04 -10.71
C CYS A 558 -10.35 14.38 -10.45
N GLY A 559 -10.08 14.01 -9.20
CA GLY A 559 -9.04 13.07 -8.84
C GLY A 559 -9.52 11.64 -9.05
N TYR A 560 -8.64 10.76 -9.52
CA TYR A 560 -8.96 9.35 -9.72
C TYR A 560 -7.68 8.51 -9.72
N ARG A 561 -7.84 7.23 -9.44
CA ARG A 561 -6.73 6.28 -9.30
C ARG A 561 -6.76 5.27 -10.44
N VAL A 562 -5.61 5.05 -11.06
CA VAL A 562 -5.39 3.96 -12.03
C VAL A 562 -4.25 3.10 -11.50
N ASN A 563 -4.56 1.86 -11.12
CA ASN A 563 -3.64 0.98 -10.38
C ASN A 563 -3.08 1.68 -9.14
N VAL A 564 -1.79 1.98 -9.06
CA VAL A 564 -1.17 2.73 -7.95
C VAL A 564 -0.98 4.23 -8.24
N GLY A 565 -1.26 4.67 -9.47
CA GLY A 565 -1.05 6.06 -9.90
C GLY A 565 -2.26 6.94 -9.66
N LEU A 566 -2.09 8.00 -8.86
CA LEU A 566 -3.07 9.08 -8.74
C LEU A 566 -3.00 10.01 -9.97
N ARG A 567 -4.16 10.39 -10.50
CA ARG A 567 -4.33 11.28 -11.65
C ARG A 567 -5.41 12.31 -11.40
N PHE A 568 -5.35 13.40 -12.15
CA PHE A 568 -6.32 14.49 -12.11
C PHE A 568 -6.80 14.89 -13.52
N ALA A 569 -8.08 15.21 -13.61
CA ALA A 569 -8.68 15.98 -14.68
C ALA A 569 -9.32 17.24 -14.10
N ALA A 570 -9.26 18.36 -14.84
CA ALA A 570 -9.79 19.62 -14.35
C ALA A 570 -10.11 20.60 -15.48
N ILE A 571 -11.01 21.53 -15.18
CA ILE A 571 -11.44 22.62 -16.06
C ILE A 571 -11.26 23.95 -15.32
N TRP A 572 -10.73 24.94 -16.03
CA TRP A 572 -10.56 26.32 -15.58
C TRP A 572 -11.20 27.29 -16.57
N GLN A 573 -11.70 28.42 -16.07
CA GLN A 573 -12.35 29.46 -16.88
C GLN A 573 -11.95 30.87 -16.42
N LYS A 574 -11.87 31.85 -17.32
CA LYS A 574 -11.77 33.26 -16.95
C LYS A 574 -13.13 33.77 -16.49
N LEU A 575 -13.27 33.93 -15.18
CA LEU A 575 -14.49 34.40 -14.53
C LEU A 575 -14.17 35.70 -13.75
N PRO A 576 -14.28 36.88 -14.39
CA PRO A 576 -13.98 38.14 -13.74
C PRO A 576 -14.82 38.37 -12.49
N GLY A 577 -14.18 38.78 -11.40
CA GLY A 577 -14.86 39.05 -10.12
C GLY A 577 -15.20 37.80 -9.30
N ILE A 578 -14.79 36.61 -9.73
CA ILE A 578 -14.86 35.39 -8.93
C ILE A 578 -13.51 35.16 -8.24
N GLU A 579 -13.54 35.10 -6.92
CA GLU A 579 -12.45 34.61 -6.10
C GLU A 579 -12.64 33.12 -5.81
N PHE A 580 -11.56 32.38 -5.58
CA PHE A 580 -11.65 30.95 -5.29
C PHE A 580 -10.67 30.46 -4.23
N ILE A 581 -11.02 29.32 -3.64
CA ILE A 581 -10.14 28.43 -2.88
C ILE A 581 -10.20 27.08 -3.58
N GLY A 582 -9.04 26.53 -3.96
CA GLY A 582 -8.93 25.17 -4.50
C GLY A 582 -7.97 24.35 -3.62
N ARG A 583 -8.39 23.15 -3.23
CA ARG A 583 -7.58 22.21 -2.44
C ARG A 583 -7.76 20.79 -2.95
N HIS A 584 -6.74 19.97 -2.82
CA HIS A 584 -6.77 18.53 -3.15
C HIS A 584 -5.89 17.75 -2.18
N ASN A 585 -5.93 16.42 -2.27
CA ASN A 585 -5.22 15.49 -1.39
C ASN A 585 -5.58 15.65 0.10
N LEU A 586 -6.81 16.10 0.37
CA LEU A 586 -7.29 16.28 1.74
C LEU A 586 -7.81 14.96 2.29
N THR A 587 -7.42 14.57 3.50
CA THR A 587 -8.16 13.54 4.26
C THR A 587 -9.58 14.03 4.58
N ALA A 588 -10.48 13.14 5.02
CA ALA A 588 -11.85 13.53 5.39
C ALA A 588 -11.90 14.66 6.45
N SER A 589 -11.03 14.60 7.46
CA SER A 589 -10.95 15.62 8.51
C SER A 589 -10.37 16.94 7.99
N GLN A 590 -9.31 16.88 7.18
CA GLN A 590 -8.73 18.06 6.53
C GLN A 590 -9.72 18.74 5.57
N TYR A 591 -10.50 17.95 4.83
CA TYR A 591 -11.59 18.45 4.00
C TYR A 591 -12.65 19.15 4.84
N GLN A 592 -13.08 18.57 5.96
CA GLN A 592 -14.05 19.20 6.84
C GLN A 592 -13.52 20.54 7.38
N THR A 593 -12.27 20.59 7.86
CA THR A 593 -11.65 21.85 8.31
C THR A 593 -11.56 22.90 7.19
N ALA A 594 -11.14 22.50 5.99
CA ALA A 594 -11.05 23.42 4.85
C ALA A 594 -12.44 23.93 4.41
N PHE A 595 -13.46 23.06 4.47
CA PHE A 595 -14.84 23.41 4.18
C PHE A 595 -15.37 24.46 5.16
N ASP A 596 -15.14 24.26 6.46
CA ASP A 596 -15.60 25.17 7.51
C ASP A 596 -14.88 26.53 7.44
N ASP A 597 -13.57 26.57 7.15
CA ASP A 597 -12.81 27.81 6.91
C ASP A 597 -13.34 28.58 5.69
N ALA A 598 -13.53 27.88 4.57
CA ALA A 598 -14.04 28.48 3.35
C ALA A 598 -15.43 29.11 3.58
N LEU A 599 -16.31 28.38 4.28
CA LEU A 599 -17.66 28.86 4.63
C LEU A 599 -17.60 30.10 5.54
N ALA A 600 -16.76 30.09 6.57
CA ALA A 600 -16.57 31.23 7.48
C ALA A 600 -16.08 32.49 6.74
N ARG A 601 -15.35 32.31 5.62
CA ARG A 601 -14.85 33.38 4.76
C ARG A 601 -15.83 33.77 3.64
N GLY A 602 -17.03 33.21 3.64
CA GLY A 602 -18.10 33.53 2.68
C GLY A 602 -17.93 32.88 1.30
N PHE A 603 -17.12 31.84 1.19
CA PHE A 603 -17.03 31.04 -0.03
C PHE A 603 -18.10 29.94 -0.03
N ARG A 604 -18.62 29.60 -1.22
CA ARG A 604 -19.53 28.47 -1.43
C ARG A 604 -18.83 27.34 -2.16
N LEU A 605 -19.12 26.10 -1.80
CA LEU A 605 -18.62 24.93 -2.54
C LEU A 605 -19.25 24.89 -3.94
N VAL A 606 -18.43 24.69 -4.97
CA VAL A 606 -18.89 24.53 -6.37
C VAL A 606 -18.51 23.18 -6.98
N CYS A 607 -17.47 22.53 -6.46
CA CYS A 607 -17.05 21.20 -6.86
C CYS A 607 -16.51 20.44 -5.65
N VAL A 608 -16.89 19.17 -5.51
CA VAL A 608 -16.28 18.21 -4.59
C VAL A 608 -16.12 16.89 -5.32
N ASN A 609 -14.95 16.29 -5.18
CA ASN A 609 -14.65 14.98 -5.71
C ASN A 609 -13.87 14.20 -4.66
N GLY A 610 -14.36 13.01 -4.33
CA GLY A 610 -13.62 12.04 -3.53
C GLY A 610 -12.94 11.02 -4.44
N TYR A 611 -11.81 10.50 -4.01
CA TYR A 611 -11.03 9.49 -4.74
C TYR A 611 -10.16 8.67 -3.78
N SER A 612 -9.87 7.42 -4.15
CA SER A 612 -8.93 6.58 -3.40
C SER A 612 -7.50 7.04 -3.66
N ASN A 613 -6.75 7.35 -2.61
CA ASN A 613 -5.31 7.53 -2.66
C ASN A 613 -4.67 6.53 -1.69
N SER A 614 -3.92 5.57 -2.22
CA SER A 614 -3.32 4.49 -1.41
C SER A 614 -4.33 3.74 -0.52
N GLY A 615 -5.52 3.52 -1.04
CA GLY A 615 -6.59 2.81 -0.33
C GLY A 615 -7.34 3.67 0.69
N ILE A 616 -7.06 4.97 0.82
CA ILE A 616 -7.75 5.88 1.75
C ILE A 616 -8.56 6.91 0.94
N ALA A 617 -9.73 7.32 1.43
CA ALA A 617 -10.46 8.45 0.85
C ALA A 617 -9.70 9.77 0.97
N ASN A 618 -9.38 10.36 -0.18
CA ASN A 618 -8.94 11.74 -0.29
C ASN A 618 -10.00 12.58 -1.02
N TYR A 619 -9.96 13.90 -0.79
CA TYR A 619 -10.91 14.85 -1.36
C TYR A 619 -10.18 15.98 -2.11
N ALA A 620 -10.75 16.36 -3.24
CA ALA A 620 -10.49 17.62 -3.93
C ALA A 620 -11.76 18.46 -3.95
N ALA A 621 -11.60 19.76 -3.72
CA ALA A 621 -12.71 20.67 -3.63
C ALA A 621 -12.35 22.09 -4.07
N ILE A 622 -13.35 22.75 -4.64
CA ILE A 622 -13.27 24.12 -5.13
C ILE A 622 -14.42 24.90 -4.48
N TRP A 623 -14.08 26.03 -3.88
CA TRP A 623 -15.03 27.00 -3.37
C TRP A 623 -14.87 28.34 -4.07
N HIS A 624 -15.96 29.01 -4.39
CA HIS A 624 -15.99 30.32 -5.04
C HIS A 624 -16.63 31.37 -4.16
N ARG A 625 -16.22 32.63 -4.33
CA ARG A 625 -16.84 33.82 -3.76
C ARG A 625 -16.98 34.88 -4.85
N GLY A 626 -18.12 35.56 -4.87
CA GLY A 626 -18.54 36.40 -6.00
C GLY A 626 -19.63 35.73 -6.84
N GLY A 627 -20.46 36.53 -7.51
CA GLY A 627 -21.64 36.06 -8.24
C GLY A 627 -22.92 35.97 -7.38
N GLN A 628 -23.98 35.37 -7.95
CA GLN A 628 -25.27 35.23 -7.25
C GLN A 628 -25.20 34.18 -6.14
N SER A 629 -25.68 34.55 -4.95
CA SER A 629 -25.88 33.62 -3.84
C SER A 629 -27.10 32.75 -4.13
N VAL A 630 -26.87 31.44 -4.23
CA VAL A 630 -27.93 30.42 -4.33
C VAL A 630 -27.86 29.57 -3.07
N ALA A 631 -29.00 29.08 -2.58
CA ALA A 631 -29.00 28.08 -1.53
C ALA A 631 -28.25 26.81 -2.00
N TRP A 632 -27.66 26.07 -1.07
CA TRP A 632 -26.93 24.84 -1.39
C TRP A 632 -26.77 23.98 -0.14
N GLN A 633 -26.50 22.69 -0.33
CA GLN A 633 -26.09 21.77 0.73
C GLN A 633 -25.05 20.79 0.20
N ALA A 634 -24.12 20.35 1.05
CA ALA A 634 -23.12 19.35 0.68
C ALA A 634 -23.01 18.24 1.72
N ARG A 635 -22.62 17.04 1.28
CA ARG A 635 -22.28 15.88 2.13
C ARG A 635 -21.05 15.19 1.55
N HIS A 636 -20.26 14.53 2.41
CA HIS A 636 -19.09 13.74 2.01
C HIS A 636 -18.97 12.52 2.92
N GLY A 637 -18.27 11.47 2.45
CA GLY A 637 -18.01 10.27 3.25
C GLY A 637 -19.23 9.41 3.55
N VAL A 638 -20.36 9.60 2.84
CA VAL A 638 -21.59 8.83 3.09
C VAL A 638 -21.58 7.53 2.29
N ASP A 639 -22.06 6.42 2.86
CA ASP A 639 -22.30 5.19 2.08
C ASP A 639 -23.47 5.35 1.10
N ALA A 640 -23.68 4.35 0.25
CA ALA A 640 -24.75 4.35 -0.76
C ALA A 640 -26.15 4.51 -0.14
N ALA A 641 -26.46 3.79 0.94
CA ALA A 641 -27.77 3.86 1.60
C ALA A 641 -28.01 5.23 2.27
N GLY A 642 -26.99 5.79 2.89
CA GLY A 642 -26.97 7.13 3.46
C GLY A 642 -27.14 8.20 2.39
N TYR A 643 -26.43 8.07 1.27
CA TYR A 643 -26.59 8.97 0.13
C TYR A 643 -28.03 8.93 -0.42
N GLN A 644 -28.60 7.74 -0.61
CA GLN A 644 -29.98 7.59 -1.09
C GLN A 644 -30.98 8.27 -0.15
N ARG A 645 -30.84 8.09 1.19
CA ARG A 645 -31.69 8.79 2.17
C ARG A 645 -31.56 10.31 2.09
N ILE A 646 -30.33 10.83 1.99
CA ILE A 646 -30.07 12.27 1.83
C ILE A 646 -30.67 12.79 0.52
N PHE A 647 -30.51 12.04 -0.57
CA PHE A 647 -31.06 12.38 -1.87
C PHE A 647 -32.58 12.50 -1.81
N ASP A 648 -33.27 11.51 -1.24
CA ASP A 648 -34.74 11.51 -1.11
C ASP A 648 -35.22 12.66 -0.22
N GLU A 649 -34.55 12.88 0.92
CA GLU A 649 -34.87 13.99 1.84
C GLU A 649 -34.74 15.35 1.13
N LEU A 650 -33.63 15.60 0.45
CA LEU A 650 -33.36 16.88 -0.19
C LEU A 650 -34.25 17.09 -1.44
N ALA A 651 -34.55 16.03 -2.18
CA ALA A 651 -35.50 16.09 -3.30
C ALA A 651 -36.87 16.61 -2.85
N THR A 652 -37.40 16.12 -1.73
CA THR A 652 -38.70 16.60 -1.19
C THR A 652 -38.67 18.05 -0.72
N ARG A 653 -37.48 18.64 -0.53
CA ARG A 653 -37.28 20.05 -0.16
C ARG A 653 -36.97 20.95 -1.35
N GLY A 654 -37.20 20.48 -2.58
CA GLY A 654 -36.95 21.26 -3.80
C GLY A 654 -35.47 21.45 -4.13
N MET A 655 -34.63 20.51 -3.69
CA MET A 655 -33.19 20.50 -3.98
C MET A 655 -32.86 19.31 -4.89
N ARG A 656 -31.92 19.50 -5.82
CA ARG A 656 -31.41 18.45 -6.70
C ARG A 656 -29.89 18.34 -6.59
N PRO A 657 -29.29 17.17 -6.85
CA PRO A 657 -27.85 17.08 -6.98
C PRO A 657 -27.35 17.93 -8.16
N ALA A 658 -26.22 18.60 -7.96
CA ALA A 658 -25.45 19.31 -8.98
C ALA A 658 -24.11 18.62 -9.26
N VAL A 659 -23.49 18.04 -8.22
CA VAL A 659 -22.26 17.25 -8.31
C VAL A 659 -22.45 16.00 -7.47
N VAL A 660 -22.08 14.84 -8.02
CA VAL A 660 -22.10 13.55 -7.30
C VAL A 660 -20.83 12.78 -7.65
N SER A 661 -19.99 12.56 -6.66
CA SER A 661 -18.76 11.78 -6.76
C SER A 661 -18.92 10.48 -5.98
N GLY A 662 -18.81 9.35 -6.66
CA GLY A 662 -18.60 8.06 -6.01
C GLY A 662 -17.11 7.76 -5.96
N TYR A 663 -16.64 7.04 -4.93
CA TYR A 663 -15.25 6.62 -4.79
C TYR A 663 -15.11 5.44 -3.85
N GLY A 664 -14.11 4.61 -4.10
CA GLY A 664 -13.70 3.56 -3.18
C GLY A 664 -12.85 4.14 -2.04
N ASP A 665 -13.10 3.67 -0.84
CA ASP A 665 -12.25 3.93 0.31
C ASP A 665 -12.06 2.60 1.06
N GLY A 666 -10.80 2.24 1.28
CA GLY A 666 -10.34 0.90 1.68
C GLY A 666 -9.71 0.87 3.07
N PHE A 667 -9.64 2.02 3.75
CA PHE A 667 -9.21 2.09 5.14
C PHE A 667 -10.15 2.98 5.97
N TYR A 668 -10.77 2.37 6.97
CA TYR A 668 -11.60 3.06 7.96
C TYR A 668 -11.22 2.54 9.33
N PRO A 669 -10.99 3.39 10.34
CA PRO A 669 -11.10 2.97 11.73
C PRO A 669 -12.49 2.32 11.97
N ALA A 670 -12.55 1.24 12.74
CA ALA A 670 -13.80 0.57 13.09
C ALA A 670 -14.74 1.44 13.92
#